data_AF-A0A2J6RRN9-F1
#
_entry.id   AF-A0A2J6RRN9-F1
#
_cell.length_a   1.000
_cell.length_b   1.000
_cell.length_c   1.000
_cell.angle_alpha   90.00
_cell.angle_beta   90.00
_cell.angle_gamma   90.00
#
_symmetry.space_group_name_H-M   'P 1'
#
loop_
_entity.id
_entity.type
_entity.pdbx_description
1 polymer ?
#
loop_
_entity_poly.entity_id
_entity_poly.type
_entity_poly.pdbx_seq_one_letter_code
_entity_poly.pdbx_strand_id
1 'polypeptide(L)'
;MPTWRQHQILVTDDNAQIISNTIAVALTLALPRLLVFIKLLLPPCTKAFSWCHQIAGTKLAQLTSFSRHLNRGNGGNIALSSLVSDFGNRGGSQDNAERNRLPQGSIYPPPRLHQPAHILDSSSRLASGLTSTLQESSSFEDGAARIIRGHLAQVPPRLGEEDFGFRRWCIIIVGNFKEDKWGFILVSALTLALFAVFIGEQVLAIATAGIVNGSTGLSASPDCGLWTIDMSGMSDFEKVFYQLNWFSDAESRAVTYAETCYPDNSTIDACNTFYESKIAYEVKHDSPCPFYGDVCLDGENSAYTLDTGYLDSRILGINGAPRYQFRRRTACAPLVVNASYIRLGVDDPSRVDYLYGNSATDGRTYSDFVGDSWKVGFDLSSYRVIRRHGSGLGGNQIQGDMMLLPEFLAPNSEITLFFIRTMNIVYYGPNDDPIFPADVNGTTPGAPIIWANPLQRSSVLGCADMSEIRDMETGDIWIPKAMDLNRFSSLDKERRNLLTLLMISLWRSSTFHTVTSRPGSRFDVQSKLVGSLSQNLGHEQWKLEVRKMFETSLARIQGDVLDIVRGVGKDRPFARNALTEDNLSLCHIVKFQSVGWRNITLLWLVTLPTFSFVLWVLTIEVGNPTGERQQVHQPEEPSAESPEKIVLLIWLFKNVHVPFAPRFRKI
;
A
#
# COMPACT_ATOMS: atom_id res chain seq x y z
N MET A 1 -28.43 -18.22 9.90
CA MET A 1 -27.28 -18.88 9.24
C MET A 1 -26.01 -18.48 9.99
N PRO A 2 -25.19 -19.41 10.50
CA PRO A 2 -23.94 -19.04 11.15
C PRO A 2 -22.92 -18.61 10.09
N THR A 3 -22.51 -17.35 10.13
CA THR A 3 -21.41 -16.83 9.31
C THR A 3 -20.10 -17.49 9.76
N TRP A 4 -19.55 -18.39 8.94
CA TRP A 4 -18.21 -18.93 9.13
C TRP A 4 -17.21 -17.77 9.06
N ARG A 5 -16.65 -17.36 10.21
CA ARG A 5 -15.54 -16.39 10.24
C ARG A 5 -14.29 -17.09 9.72
N GLN A 6 -13.83 -16.72 8.53
CA GLN A 6 -12.50 -17.08 8.09
C GLN A 6 -11.48 -16.45 9.05
N HIS A 7 -10.63 -17.29 9.65
CA HIS A 7 -9.52 -16.84 10.49
C HIS A 7 -8.35 -16.56 9.56
N GLN A 8 -7.99 -15.29 9.41
CA GLN A 8 -6.81 -14.83 8.69
C GLN A 8 -5.72 -14.49 9.69
N ILE A 9 -4.48 -14.85 9.38
CA ILE A 9 -3.30 -14.43 10.15
C ILE A 9 -2.55 -13.42 9.29
N LEU A 10 -2.28 -12.25 9.86
CA LEU A 10 -1.45 -11.24 9.24
C LEU A 10 0.02 -11.58 9.53
N VAL A 11 0.82 -11.76 8.48
CA VAL A 11 2.24 -12.10 8.58
C VAL A 11 3.05 -11.08 7.78
N THR A 12 4.20 -10.64 8.28
CA THR A 12 5.10 -9.75 7.52
C THR A 12 5.56 -10.42 6.23
N ASP A 13 5.90 -9.66 5.19
CA ASP A 13 6.35 -10.21 3.90
C ASP A 13 7.53 -11.18 4.08
N ASP A 14 8.52 -10.82 4.89
CA ASP A 14 9.68 -11.68 5.18
C ASP A 14 9.25 -12.99 5.84
N ASN A 15 8.37 -12.92 6.84
CA ASN A 15 7.89 -14.11 7.55
C ASN A 15 6.95 -14.95 6.68
N ALA A 16 6.15 -14.33 5.81
CA ALA A 16 5.29 -15.03 4.87
C ALA A 16 6.14 -15.80 3.86
N GLN A 17 7.23 -15.20 3.37
CA GLN A 17 8.21 -15.86 2.51
C GLN A 17 8.90 -17.01 3.24
N ILE A 18 9.33 -16.81 4.49
CA ILE A 18 9.93 -17.86 5.33
C ILE A 18 8.96 -19.03 5.54
N ILE A 19 7.70 -18.75 5.88
CA ILE A 19 6.67 -19.79 6.07
C ILE A 19 6.43 -20.55 4.76
N SER A 20 6.29 -19.84 3.65
CA SER A 20 6.13 -20.44 2.32
C SER A 20 7.31 -21.36 1.97
N ASN A 21 8.54 -20.86 2.14
CA ASN A 21 9.76 -21.63 1.90
C ASN A 21 9.86 -22.85 2.84
N THR A 22 9.49 -22.70 4.11
CA THR A 22 9.51 -23.79 5.10
C THR A 22 8.52 -24.90 4.74
N ILE A 23 7.30 -24.53 4.31
CA ILE A 23 6.29 -25.49 3.85
C ILE A 23 6.78 -26.20 2.58
N ALA A 24 7.37 -25.46 1.63
CA ALA A 24 7.93 -26.03 0.41
C ALA A 24 9.07 -27.02 0.72
N VAL A 25 9.98 -26.70 1.65
CA VAL A 25 11.07 -27.60 2.10
C VAL A 25 10.52 -28.84 2.80
N ALA A 26 9.54 -28.68 3.70
CA ALA A 26 8.92 -29.81 4.40
C ALA A 26 8.23 -30.78 3.42
N LEU A 27 7.52 -30.26 2.43
CA LEU A 27 6.85 -31.06 1.40
C LEU A 27 7.86 -31.73 0.45
N THR A 28 8.92 -31.03 0.04
CA THR A 28 9.98 -31.60 -0.81
C THR A 28 10.83 -32.66 -0.11
N LEU A 29 10.97 -32.60 1.23
CA LEU A 29 11.62 -33.67 1.99
C LEU A 29 10.70 -34.87 2.25
N ALA A 30 9.39 -34.65 2.33
CA ALA A 30 8.40 -35.70 2.53
C ALA A 30 8.12 -36.51 1.25
N LEU A 31 8.06 -35.86 0.08
CA LEU A 31 7.72 -36.50 -1.20
C LEU A 31 8.66 -37.66 -1.59
N PRO A 32 9.99 -37.51 -1.59
CA PRO A 32 10.92 -38.58 -1.99
C PRO A 32 10.83 -39.80 -1.08
N ARG A 33 10.56 -39.60 0.22
CA ARG A 33 10.35 -40.69 1.18
C ARG A 33 9.05 -41.44 0.92
N LEU A 34 7.97 -40.72 0.57
CA LEU A 34 6.71 -41.31 0.13
C LEU A 34 6.92 -42.16 -1.14
N LEU A 35 7.73 -41.68 -2.08
CA LEU A 35 7.99 -42.35 -3.36
C LEU A 35 8.88 -43.59 -3.23
N VAL A 36 9.88 -43.56 -2.34
CA VAL A 36 10.66 -44.76 -1.98
C VAL A 36 9.76 -45.82 -1.33
N PHE A 37 8.79 -45.40 -0.52
CA PHE A 37 7.81 -46.29 0.09
C PHE A 37 6.82 -46.90 -0.91
N ILE A 38 6.25 -46.10 -1.83
CA ILE A 38 5.37 -46.60 -2.90
C ILE A 38 6.09 -47.64 -3.76
N LYS A 39 7.39 -47.45 -4.02
CA LYS A 39 8.21 -48.41 -4.76
C LYS A 39 8.47 -49.72 -3.99
N LEU A 40 8.49 -49.68 -2.65
CA LEU A 40 8.63 -50.86 -1.80
C LEU A 40 7.29 -51.61 -1.60
N LEU A 41 6.16 -50.92 -1.79
CA LEU A 41 4.80 -51.46 -1.61
C LEU A 41 4.22 -52.14 -2.87
N LEU A 42 4.79 -51.91 -4.06
CA LEU A 42 4.35 -52.59 -5.28
C LEU A 42 5.02 -53.98 -5.36
N PRO A 43 4.28 -55.09 -5.23
CA PRO A 43 4.86 -56.42 -5.43
C PRO A 43 5.36 -56.54 -6.88
N PRO A 44 6.43 -57.31 -7.15
CA PRO A 44 6.90 -57.54 -8.51
C PRO A 44 5.77 -58.14 -9.33
N CYS A 45 5.23 -57.37 -10.27
CA CYS A 45 4.13 -57.73 -11.14
C CYS A 45 4.59 -58.68 -12.27
N THR A 46 5.27 -59.78 -11.91
CA THR A 46 5.66 -60.81 -12.89
C THR A 46 4.49 -61.70 -13.32
N LYS A 47 3.35 -61.67 -12.61
CA LYS A 47 2.17 -62.51 -12.93
C LYS A 47 1.10 -61.85 -13.79
N ALA A 48 1.11 -60.53 -13.99
CA ALA A 48 0.09 -59.84 -14.80
C ALA A 48 0.44 -59.80 -16.31
N PHE A 49 1.71 -60.01 -16.67
CA PHE A 49 2.17 -59.87 -18.07
C PHE A 49 1.87 -61.09 -18.96
N SER A 50 1.56 -62.27 -18.39
CA SER A 50 1.16 -63.43 -19.21
C SER A 50 -0.28 -63.31 -19.74
N TRP A 51 -1.12 -62.47 -19.13
CA TRP A 51 -2.52 -62.31 -19.52
C TRP A 51 -2.70 -61.31 -20.67
N CYS A 52 -1.88 -60.25 -20.75
CA CYS A 52 -1.96 -59.28 -21.85
C CYS A 52 -1.38 -59.79 -23.18
N HIS A 53 -0.43 -60.75 -23.15
CA HIS A 53 0.12 -61.32 -24.37
C HIS A 53 -0.85 -62.28 -25.09
N GLN A 54 -1.93 -62.71 -24.42
CA GLN A 54 -2.95 -63.61 -24.96
C GLN A 54 -4.11 -62.88 -25.65
N ILE A 55 -4.26 -61.56 -25.44
CA ILE A 55 -5.33 -60.73 -26.04
C ILE A 55 -4.86 -60.01 -27.32
N ALA A 56 -3.56 -59.73 -27.46
CA ALA A 56 -3.01 -59.07 -28.65
C ALA A 56 -2.88 -59.99 -29.89
N GLY A 57 -3.05 -61.31 -29.73
CA GLY A 57 -2.85 -62.31 -30.79
C GLY A 57 -4.05 -62.60 -31.70
N THR A 58 -5.25 -62.07 -31.42
CA THR A 58 -6.50 -62.53 -32.09
C THR A 58 -7.31 -61.47 -32.82
N LYS A 59 -6.72 -60.31 -33.16
CA LYS A 59 -7.37 -59.33 -34.06
C LYS A 59 -6.44 -58.70 -35.10
N LEU A 60 -5.54 -59.50 -35.68
CA LEU A 60 -4.71 -59.08 -36.83
C LEU A 60 -4.80 -60.04 -38.03
N ALA A 61 -6.00 -60.54 -38.31
CA ALA A 61 -6.28 -61.33 -39.52
C ALA A 61 -7.74 -61.15 -39.96
N GLN A 62 -8.19 -59.91 -40.14
CA GLN A 62 -9.38 -59.56 -40.91
C GLN A 62 -9.42 -58.04 -41.04
N LEU A 63 -8.77 -57.52 -42.08
CA LEU A 63 -9.09 -56.28 -42.81
C LEU A 63 -7.95 -55.95 -43.79
N THR A 64 -7.69 -56.89 -44.70
CA THR A 64 -6.97 -56.66 -45.95
C THR A 64 -7.96 -56.85 -47.11
N SER A 65 -8.94 -55.95 -47.24
CA SER A 65 -9.69 -55.78 -48.50
C SER A 65 -10.56 -54.52 -48.49
N PHE A 66 -9.97 -53.36 -48.76
CA PHE A 66 -10.63 -52.38 -49.64
C PHE A 66 -9.62 -51.33 -50.11
N SER A 67 -9.22 -51.46 -51.37
CA SER A 67 -8.48 -50.44 -52.12
C SER A 67 -9.43 -49.86 -53.16
N ARG A 68 -9.56 -48.52 -53.16
CA ARG A 68 -9.79 -47.59 -54.29
C ARG A 68 -10.88 -46.54 -54.06
N HIS A 69 -10.54 -45.33 -54.53
CA HIS A 69 -11.30 -44.06 -54.59
C HIS A 69 -11.33 -43.28 -53.27
N LEU A 70 -10.72 -42.10 -53.11
CA LEU A 70 -10.49 -41.00 -54.05
C LEU A 70 -9.16 -40.27 -53.81
N ASN A 71 -8.51 -39.94 -54.93
CA ASN A 71 -7.48 -38.91 -55.07
C ASN A 71 -8.12 -37.52 -55.01
N ARG A 72 -7.51 -36.57 -54.29
CA ARG A 72 -6.99 -35.26 -54.79
C ARG A 72 -6.97 -34.18 -53.69
N GLY A 73 -5.80 -33.55 -53.54
CA GLY A 73 -5.73 -32.08 -53.52
C GLY A 73 -4.96 -31.44 -52.36
N ASN A 74 -3.73 -31.02 -52.65
CA ASN A 74 -2.94 -29.89 -52.10
C ASN A 74 -2.69 -29.83 -50.58
N GLY A 75 -1.47 -29.65 -50.06
CA GLY A 75 -0.25 -29.08 -50.64
C GLY A 75 0.17 -27.86 -49.80
N GLY A 76 1.26 -27.97 -49.04
CA GLY A 76 1.81 -26.85 -48.27
C GLY A 76 2.85 -27.26 -47.22
N ASN A 77 4.08 -27.50 -47.68
CA ASN A 77 5.28 -27.63 -46.84
C ASN A 77 5.75 -26.24 -46.37
N ILE A 78 6.18 -26.08 -45.10
CA ILE A 78 7.40 -25.31 -44.76
C ILE A 78 8.11 -26.00 -43.59
N ALA A 79 9.42 -26.11 -43.76
CA ALA A 79 10.38 -26.90 -43.01
C ALA A 79 10.95 -26.19 -41.77
N LEU A 80 11.60 -27.01 -40.96
CA LEU A 80 12.26 -26.74 -39.68
C LEU A 80 13.77 -26.96 -39.88
N SER A 81 14.61 -25.97 -39.56
CA SER A 81 16.07 -25.99 -39.30
C SER A 81 16.59 -24.54 -39.34
N SER A 82 17.68 -24.05 -38.73
CA SER A 82 18.72 -24.50 -37.80
C SER A 82 19.72 -23.33 -37.61
N LEU A 83 20.54 -23.36 -36.56
CA LEU A 83 21.94 -22.84 -36.44
C LEU A 83 22.23 -21.33 -36.19
N VAL A 84 22.70 -21.06 -34.96
CA VAL A 84 24.07 -20.64 -34.51
C VAL A 84 24.84 -19.50 -35.23
N SER A 85 25.50 -18.66 -34.37
CA SER A 85 26.63 -17.71 -34.57
C SER A 85 26.28 -16.37 -35.26
N ASP A 86 26.87 -15.21 -34.95
CA ASP A 86 28.19 -14.92 -34.37
C ASP A 86 28.31 -13.47 -33.85
N PHE A 87 29.44 -13.22 -33.20
CA PHE A 87 30.00 -12.02 -32.55
C PHE A 87 29.84 -10.63 -33.21
N GLY A 88 29.86 -9.59 -32.35
CA GLY A 88 30.07 -8.19 -32.74
C GLY A 88 30.51 -7.29 -31.57
N ASN A 89 31.82 -7.23 -31.36
CA ASN A 89 32.55 -6.56 -30.28
C ASN A 89 32.91 -5.09 -30.67
N ARG A 90 32.84 -4.14 -29.71
CA ARG A 90 33.56 -2.84 -29.62
C ARG A 90 33.02 -2.11 -28.36
N GLY A 91 33.76 -1.65 -27.36
CA GLY A 91 35.19 -1.34 -27.27
C GLY A 91 35.34 0.08 -26.73
N GLY A 92 35.46 0.22 -25.40
CA GLY A 92 36.23 1.21 -24.63
C GLY A 92 35.99 2.72 -24.80
N SER A 93 35.78 3.42 -23.68
CA SER A 93 36.65 4.53 -23.27
C SER A 93 36.40 4.93 -21.80
N GLN A 94 37.46 4.90 -21.00
CA GLN A 94 37.59 5.53 -19.69
C GLN A 94 37.84 7.03 -19.91
N ASP A 95 37.29 7.90 -19.07
CA ASP A 95 38.12 8.95 -18.46
C ASP A 95 37.50 9.55 -17.19
N ASN A 96 38.43 9.99 -16.35
CA ASN A 96 38.32 10.43 -14.96
C ASN A 96 37.57 11.76 -14.78
N ALA A 97 36.95 11.96 -13.61
CA ALA A 97 36.93 13.27 -12.97
C ALA A 97 36.72 13.18 -11.44
N GLU A 98 37.60 13.90 -10.77
CA GLU A 98 37.81 14.11 -9.35
C GLU A 98 36.55 14.43 -8.54
N ARG A 99 36.50 13.93 -7.29
CA ARG A 99 35.60 14.47 -6.26
C ARG A 99 36.39 14.85 -5.01
N ASN A 100 36.35 16.14 -4.72
CA ASN A 100 37.01 16.85 -3.63
C ASN A 100 36.64 16.32 -2.24
N ARG A 101 37.66 16.23 -1.38
CA ARG A 101 37.57 16.11 0.08
C ARG A 101 37.51 17.50 0.72
N LEU A 102 36.62 17.69 1.70
CA LEU A 102 36.73 18.69 2.78
C LEU A 102 35.92 18.19 4.02
N PRO A 103 36.17 18.71 5.24
CA PRO A 103 36.66 17.88 6.35
C PRO A 103 35.65 17.53 7.45
N GLN A 104 36.03 16.50 8.22
CA GLN A 104 35.46 16.12 9.52
C GLN A 104 35.72 17.18 10.60
N GLY A 105 34.72 17.42 11.47
CA GLY A 105 34.91 18.19 12.69
C GLY A 105 33.70 18.20 13.63
N SER A 106 33.91 17.56 14.79
CA SER A 106 33.18 17.68 16.07
C SER A 106 32.17 16.58 16.41
N ILE A 107 32.60 15.76 17.37
CA ILE A 107 31.96 14.62 18.00
C ILE A 107 31.38 15.12 19.33
N TYR A 108 30.06 15.04 19.51
CA TYR A 108 29.43 14.99 20.81
C TYR A 108 28.91 13.57 21.05
N PRO A 109 29.13 12.97 22.24
CA PRO A 109 28.70 11.59 22.50
C PRO A 109 27.19 11.55 22.76
N PRO A 110 26.46 10.52 22.29
CA PRO A 110 25.08 10.32 22.69
C PRO A 110 25.00 9.77 24.13
N PRO A 111 23.93 10.11 24.88
CA PRO A 111 23.72 9.62 26.24
C PRO A 111 23.40 8.12 26.25
N ARG A 112 23.90 7.45 27.30
CA ARG A 112 23.70 6.02 27.58
C ARG A 112 22.21 5.72 27.78
N LEU A 113 21.67 4.85 26.93
CA LEU A 113 20.38 4.20 27.13
C LEU A 113 20.48 3.16 28.26
N HIS A 114 19.66 3.35 29.29
CA HIS A 114 19.38 2.34 30.31
C HIS A 114 18.66 1.15 29.67
N GLN A 115 19.23 -0.04 29.85
CA GLN A 115 18.58 -1.32 29.56
C GLN A 115 17.37 -1.52 30.49
N PRO A 116 16.19 -1.87 29.98
CA PRO A 116 15.14 -2.44 30.82
C PRO A 116 15.34 -3.96 30.98
N ALA A 117 14.97 -4.41 32.18
CA ALA A 117 15.10 -5.77 32.66
C ALA A 117 14.35 -6.81 31.79
N HIS A 118 15.02 -7.92 31.51
CA HIS A 118 14.42 -9.12 30.91
C HIS A 118 13.42 -9.76 31.88
N ILE A 119 12.15 -9.83 31.45
CA ILE A 119 11.15 -10.74 32.01
C ILE A 119 11.25 -12.05 31.22
N LEU A 120 11.68 -13.14 31.89
CA LEU A 120 11.66 -14.49 31.35
C LEU A 120 10.21 -14.99 31.25
N ASP A 121 9.80 -15.40 30.06
CA ASP A 121 8.63 -16.25 29.87
C ASP A 121 9.04 -17.54 29.13
N SER A 122 8.42 -18.64 29.53
CA SER A 122 8.86 -20.01 29.26
C SER A 122 8.55 -20.46 27.83
N SER A 123 9.50 -20.26 26.92
CA SER A 123 9.52 -20.97 25.62
C SER A 123 10.34 -22.25 25.73
N SER A 124 9.81 -23.35 25.20
CA SER A 124 10.43 -24.69 25.18
C SER A 124 11.91 -24.64 24.75
N ARG A 125 12.80 -25.35 25.48
CA ARG A 125 14.27 -25.45 25.26
C ARG A 125 14.69 -25.80 23.82
N LEU A 126 13.77 -26.31 23.01
CA LEU A 126 13.99 -26.70 21.62
C LEU A 126 13.92 -25.50 20.66
N ALA A 127 13.07 -24.51 20.95
CA ALA A 127 12.93 -23.31 20.14
C ALA A 127 14.13 -22.37 20.30
N SER A 128 14.64 -22.19 21.53
CA SER A 128 15.81 -21.35 21.81
C SER A 128 17.11 -21.92 21.21
N GLY A 129 17.25 -23.25 21.16
CA GLY A 129 18.41 -23.90 20.52
C GLY A 129 18.42 -23.78 18.99
N LEU A 130 17.24 -23.80 18.36
CA LEU A 130 17.11 -23.60 16.92
C LEU A 130 17.34 -22.14 16.51
N THR A 131 16.88 -21.17 17.30
CA THR A 131 17.10 -19.75 17.01
C THR A 131 18.57 -19.38 17.17
N SER A 132 19.25 -19.81 18.24
CA SER A 132 20.68 -19.53 18.42
C SER A 132 21.53 -20.14 17.31
N THR A 133 21.19 -21.35 16.86
CA THR A 133 21.92 -22.05 15.78
C THR A 133 21.75 -21.36 14.42
N LEU A 134 20.58 -20.77 14.14
CA LEU A 134 20.34 -20.01 12.92
C LEU A 134 20.97 -18.61 12.97
N GLN A 135 20.97 -17.97 14.13
CA GLN A 135 21.51 -16.63 14.32
C GLN A 135 23.05 -16.58 14.25
N GLU A 136 23.71 -17.71 14.56
CA GLU A 136 25.17 -17.88 14.45
C GLU A 136 25.64 -18.42 13.08
N SER A 137 24.71 -18.68 12.15
CA SER A 137 25.04 -19.22 10.83
C SER A 137 25.29 -18.10 9.82
N SER A 138 26.38 -18.21 9.05
CA SER A 138 26.76 -17.21 8.04
C SER A 138 25.97 -17.35 6.73
N SER A 139 25.27 -18.47 6.57
CA SER A 139 24.34 -18.74 5.47
C SER A 139 23.31 -19.79 5.89
N PHE A 140 22.19 -19.85 5.17
CA PHE A 140 21.15 -20.85 5.42
C PHE A 140 21.67 -22.30 5.31
N GLU A 141 22.60 -22.56 4.39
CA GLU A 141 23.24 -23.86 4.22
C GLU A 141 24.08 -24.26 5.44
N ASP A 142 24.82 -23.31 6.03
CA ASP A 142 25.57 -23.52 7.28
C ASP A 142 24.62 -23.78 8.46
N GLY A 143 23.51 -23.04 8.55
CA GLY A 143 22.48 -23.23 9.58
C GLY A 143 21.84 -24.61 9.50
N ALA A 144 21.44 -25.05 8.31
CA ALA A 144 20.88 -26.38 8.08
C ALA A 144 21.90 -27.49 8.40
N ALA A 145 23.16 -27.34 7.97
CA ALA A 145 24.22 -28.31 8.24
C ALA A 145 24.55 -28.43 9.74
N ARG A 146 24.45 -27.34 10.50
CA ARG A 146 24.66 -27.33 11.96
C ARG A 146 23.50 -27.96 12.72
N ILE A 147 22.25 -27.71 12.32
CA ILE A 147 21.07 -28.35 12.93
C ILE A 147 21.11 -29.87 12.71
N ILE A 148 21.49 -30.32 11.50
CA ILE A 148 21.63 -31.75 11.19
C ILE A 148 22.72 -32.40 12.05
N ARG A 149 23.88 -31.73 12.22
CA ARG A 149 24.98 -32.24 13.05
C ARG A 149 24.68 -32.21 14.55
N GLY A 150 23.98 -31.17 15.03
CA GLY A 150 23.76 -30.93 16.46
C GLY A 150 22.58 -31.68 17.07
N HIS A 151 21.55 -32.03 16.26
CA HIS A 151 20.31 -32.59 16.79
C HIS A 151 19.91 -33.96 16.22
N LEU A 152 20.53 -34.42 15.14
CA LEU A 152 20.20 -35.73 14.54
C LEU A 152 21.33 -36.78 14.67
N ALA A 153 22.49 -36.43 15.21
CA ALA A 153 23.57 -37.38 15.47
C ALA A 153 23.43 -37.99 16.88
N GLN A 154 22.45 -38.88 17.08
CA GLN A 154 22.48 -39.80 18.22
C GLN A 154 22.99 -41.18 17.77
N VAL A 155 24.08 -41.58 18.42
CA VAL A 155 24.61 -42.93 18.69
C VAL A 155 24.49 -43.96 17.55
N PRO A 156 25.60 -44.40 16.93
CA PRO A 156 25.55 -45.52 16.00
C PRO A 156 25.17 -46.79 16.78
N PRO A 157 24.16 -47.58 16.34
CA PRO A 157 23.96 -48.89 16.91
C PRO A 157 25.17 -49.76 16.52
N ARG A 158 25.85 -50.33 17.51
CA ARG A 158 26.81 -51.42 17.29
C ARG A 158 26.02 -52.64 16.81
N LEU A 159 25.86 -52.76 15.50
CA LEU A 159 25.53 -54.04 14.86
C LEU A 159 26.82 -54.73 14.46
N GLY A 160 26.90 -56.01 14.82
CA GLY A 160 28.02 -56.88 14.50
C GLY A 160 28.25 -57.01 13.00
N GLU A 161 29.50 -57.34 12.68
CA GLU A 161 29.98 -57.75 11.37
C GLU A 161 29.05 -58.79 10.74
N GLU A 162 28.10 -58.34 9.93
CA GLU A 162 27.79 -59.04 8.68
C GLU A 162 27.57 -58.01 7.58
N ASP A 163 28.21 -58.30 6.47
CA ASP A 163 28.53 -57.47 5.32
C ASP A 163 27.27 -56.98 4.57
N PHE A 164 26.60 -55.94 5.11
CA PHE A 164 25.53 -55.21 4.41
C PHE A 164 26.10 -54.03 3.62
N GLY A 165 27.05 -54.33 2.75
CA GLY A 165 27.70 -53.33 1.90
C GLY A 165 26.70 -52.68 0.93
N PHE A 166 26.78 -51.34 0.81
CA PHE A 166 26.15 -50.51 -0.23
C PHE A 166 26.20 -51.14 -1.62
N ARG A 167 27.23 -51.96 -1.89
CA ARG A 167 27.38 -52.76 -3.10
C ARG A 167 26.25 -53.78 -3.31
N ARG A 168 25.78 -54.49 -2.28
CA ARG A 168 24.67 -55.45 -2.36
C ARG A 168 23.32 -54.72 -2.54
N TRP A 169 23.17 -53.55 -1.92
CA TRP A 169 22.02 -52.66 -2.13
C TRP A 169 21.97 -52.13 -3.57
N CYS A 170 23.10 -51.67 -4.12
CA CYS A 170 23.21 -51.27 -5.53
C CYS A 170 22.98 -52.45 -6.49
N ILE A 171 23.44 -53.67 -6.15
CA ILE A 171 23.19 -54.87 -6.97
C ILE A 171 21.72 -55.28 -6.93
N ILE A 172 21.02 -55.17 -5.79
CA ILE A 172 19.58 -55.45 -5.69
C ILE A 172 18.79 -54.41 -6.49
N ILE A 173 19.16 -53.13 -6.40
CA ILE A 173 18.57 -52.08 -7.22
C ILE A 173 18.81 -52.37 -8.71
N VAL A 174 20.05 -52.64 -9.13
CA VAL A 174 20.43 -52.93 -10.53
C VAL A 174 19.83 -54.25 -11.04
N GLY A 175 19.61 -55.24 -10.17
CA GLY A 175 18.91 -56.48 -10.49
C GLY A 175 17.43 -56.26 -10.75
N ASN A 176 16.76 -55.51 -9.87
CA ASN A 176 15.37 -55.11 -10.05
C ASN A 176 15.18 -54.17 -11.27
N PHE A 177 16.22 -53.45 -11.70
CA PHE A 177 16.24 -52.67 -12.94
C PHE A 177 16.16 -53.51 -14.22
N LYS A 178 16.54 -54.79 -14.17
CA LYS A 178 16.65 -55.65 -15.37
C LYS A 178 15.38 -56.42 -15.68
N GLU A 179 14.56 -56.74 -14.68
CA GLU A 179 13.44 -57.67 -14.82
C GLU A 179 12.09 -56.99 -15.14
N ASP A 180 11.86 -55.74 -14.74
CA ASP A 180 10.60 -55.04 -15.00
C ASP A 180 10.80 -53.61 -15.52
N LYS A 181 11.27 -53.52 -16.77
CA LYS A 181 11.54 -52.25 -17.46
C LYS A 181 10.30 -51.37 -17.56
N TRP A 182 9.12 -51.97 -17.72
CA TRP A 182 7.86 -51.23 -17.86
C TRP A 182 7.37 -50.68 -16.52
N GLY A 183 7.40 -51.46 -15.44
CA GLY A 183 7.06 -50.98 -14.10
C GLY A 183 7.95 -49.81 -13.66
N PHE A 184 9.26 -49.88 -13.97
CA PHE A 184 10.18 -48.79 -13.68
C PHE A 184 9.89 -47.51 -14.48
N ILE A 185 9.62 -47.63 -15.80
CA ILE A 185 9.27 -46.48 -16.63
C ILE A 185 7.97 -45.83 -16.14
N LEU A 186 6.98 -46.63 -15.74
CA LEU A 186 5.67 -46.14 -15.30
C LEU A 186 5.76 -45.43 -13.94
N VAL A 187 6.50 -46.00 -12.97
CA VAL A 187 6.77 -45.35 -11.67
C VAL A 187 7.63 -44.10 -11.83
N SER A 188 8.63 -44.12 -12.72
CA SER A 188 9.48 -42.96 -13.00
C SER A 188 8.72 -41.84 -13.70
N ALA A 189 7.83 -42.17 -14.66
CA ALA A 189 6.97 -41.21 -15.32
C ALA A 189 5.94 -40.61 -14.36
N LEU A 190 5.34 -41.42 -13.49
CA LEU A 190 4.42 -40.96 -12.46
C LEU A 190 5.11 -40.03 -11.45
N THR A 191 6.32 -40.38 -11.02
CA THR A 191 7.11 -39.53 -10.12
C THR A 191 7.54 -38.22 -10.76
N LEU A 192 7.98 -38.25 -12.02
CA LEU A 192 8.30 -37.04 -12.78
C LEU A 192 7.05 -36.16 -12.96
N ALA A 193 5.88 -36.77 -13.22
CA ALA A 193 4.61 -36.06 -13.34
C ALA A 193 4.18 -35.42 -12.02
N LEU A 194 4.27 -36.13 -10.90
CA LEU A 194 3.97 -35.58 -9.56
C LEU A 194 4.94 -34.47 -9.17
N PHE A 195 6.23 -34.60 -9.52
CA PHE A 195 7.22 -33.56 -9.28
C PHE A 195 6.98 -32.33 -10.17
N ALA A 196 6.57 -32.53 -11.43
CA ALA A 196 6.20 -31.44 -12.33
C ALA A 196 4.91 -30.73 -11.87
N VAL A 197 3.92 -31.46 -11.37
CA VAL A 197 2.71 -30.89 -10.74
C VAL A 197 3.10 -30.12 -9.48
N PHE A 198 3.98 -30.64 -8.64
CA PHE A 198 4.47 -29.94 -7.46
C PHE A 198 5.19 -28.64 -7.82
N ILE A 199 6.11 -28.66 -8.78
CA ILE A 199 6.76 -27.43 -9.28
C ILE A 199 5.73 -26.49 -9.89
N GLY A 200 4.77 -27.02 -10.65
CA GLY A 200 3.66 -26.23 -11.21
C GLY A 200 2.85 -25.52 -10.14
N GLU A 201 2.52 -26.20 -9.04
CA GLU A 201 1.83 -25.65 -7.88
C GLU A 201 2.69 -24.64 -7.10
N GLN A 202 4.00 -24.88 -6.94
CA GLN A 202 4.90 -23.91 -6.30
C GLN A 202 5.10 -22.66 -7.15
N VAL A 203 5.27 -22.82 -8.47
CA VAL A 203 5.35 -21.71 -9.41
C VAL A 203 4.03 -20.95 -9.45
N LEU A 204 2.89 -21.65 -9.41
CA LEU A 204 1.57 -21.02 -9.31
C LEU A 204 1.37 -20.32 -7.97
N ALA A 205 1.83 -20.88 -6.85
CA ALA A 205 1.78 -20.27 -5.52
C ALA A 205 2.66 -19.02 -5.43
N ILE A 206 3.85 -19.04 -6.02
CA ILE A 206 4.76 -17.88 -6.10
C ILE A 206 4.23 -16.84 -7.08
N ALA A 207 3.71 -17.26 -8.24
CA ALA A 207 3.10 -16.37 -9.22
C ALA A 207 1.83 -15.72 -8.66
N THR A 208 1.02 -16.46 -7.90
CA THR A 208 -0.15 -15.91 -7.19
C THR A 208 0.28 -15.06 -5.99
N ALA A 209 1.40 -15.35 -5.33
CA ALA A 209 2.00 -14.47 -4.33
C ALA A 209 2.49 -13.13 -4.94
N GLY A 210 2.80 -13.08 -6.23
CA GLY A 210 3.00 -11.84 -7.00
C GLY A 210 1.71 -11.14 -7.44
N ILE A 211 0.54 -11.79 -7.30
CA ILE A 211 -0.80 -11.26 -7.64
C ILE A 211 -1.52 -10.72 -6.38
N VAL A 212 -0.99 -10.94 -5.17
CA VAL A 212 -1.54 -10.35 -3.94
C VAL A 212 -0.92 -8.98 -3.69
N ASN A 213 -1.48 -7.95 -4.34
CA ASN A 213 -1.30 -6.56 -3.91
C ASN A 213 -1.86 -6.39 -2.49
N GLY A 214 -1.19 -5.55 -1.69
CA GLY A 214 -1.44 -5.20 -0.28
C GLY A 214 -2.62 -5.89 0.42
N SER A 215 -2.36 -6.60 1.51
CA SER A 215 -3.47 -7.14 2.28
C SER A 215 -4.21 -6.00 2.99
N THR A 216 -5.52 -5.88 2.76
CA THR A 216 -6.32 -4.90 3.52
C THR A 216 -6.34 -5.32 4.99
N GLY A 217 -5.80 -4.47 5.86
CA GLY A 217 -5.77 -4.65 7.30
C GLY A 217 -6.83 -3.78 7.99
N LEU A 218 -7.24 -4.19 9.19
CA LEU A 218 -8.04 -3.37 10.10
C LEU A 218 -7.11 -2.76 11.14
N SER A 219 -7.26 -1.48 11.45
CA SER A 219 -6.43 -0.85 12.48
C SER A 219 -6.68 -1.44 13.86
N ALA A 220 -5.60 -1.65 14.60
CA ALA A 220 -5.59 -2.12 15.97
C ALA A 220 -4.42 -1.51 16.76
N SER A 221 -3.97 -0.30 16.40
CA SER A 221 -2.86 0.35 17.08
C SER A 221 -3.21 0.61 18.55
N PRO A 222 -2.35 0.24 19.52
CA PRO A 222 -2.56 0.57 20.93
C PRO A 222 -2.47 2.07 21.19
N ASP A 223 -1.86 2.82 20.26
CA ASP A 223 -1.59 4.24 20.36
C ASP A 223 -2.63 5.10 19.66
N CYS A 224 -3.68 4.48 19.12
CA CYS A 224 -4.73 5.18 18.42
C CYS A 224 -5.30 6.35 19.24
N GLY A 225 -5.40 7.51 18.59
CA GLY A 225 -5.78 8.74 19.24
C GLY A 225 -5.62 9.96 18.34
N LEU A 226 -6.31 11.04 18.71
CA LEU A 226 -6.11 12.35 18.11
C LEU A 226 -4.98 13.05 18.88
N TRP A 227 -3.74 12.78 18.51
CA TRP A 227 -2.60 13.42 19.15
C TRP A 227 -2.49 14.88 18.71
N THR A 228 -2.42 15.77 19.69
CA THR A 228 -2.24 17.22 19.52
C THR A 228 -1.16 17.73 20.47
N ILE A 229 -0.78 18.99 20.30
CA ILE A 229 0.20 19.63 21.17
C ILE A 229 -0.52 20.13 22.43
N ASP A 230 0.04 19.80 23.59
CA ASP A 230 -0.26 20.50 24.83
C ASP A 230 0.42 21.86 24.84
N MET A 231 -0.35 22.92 24.61
CA MET A 231 0.15 24.29 24.59
C MET A 231 0.24 24.91 25.99
N SER A 232 -0.10 24.16 27.04
CA SER A 232 -0.07 24.66 28.41
C SER A 232 1.36 25.02 28.81
N GLY A 233 1.55 26.24 29.35
CA GLY A 233 2.86 26.73 29.79
C GLY A 233 3.83 27.17 28.69
N MET A 234 3.46 27.10 27.40
CA MET A 234 4.29 27.60 26.30
C MET A 234 4.15 29.12 26.12
N SER A 235 5.23 29.78 25.68
CA SER A 235 5.16 31.14 25.14
C SER A 235 4.41 31.18 23.81
N ASP A 236 3.90 32.35 23.41
CA ASP A 236 3.14 32.47 22.16
C ASP A 236 3.98 32.14 20.92
N PHE A 237 5.28 32.47 20.95
CA PHE A 237 6.19 32.09 19.87
C PHE A 237 6.39 30.58 19.77
N GLU A 238 6.58 29.89 20.90
CA GLU A 238 6.70 28.43 20.93
C GLU A 238 5.43 27.75 20.43
N LYS A 239 4.25 28.23 20.84
CA LYS A 239 2.96 27.71 20.35
C LYS A 239 2.90 27.75 18.83
N VAL A 240 3.21 28.91 18.22
CA VAL A 240 3.21 29.07 16.77
C VAL A 240 4.23 28.13 16.10
N PHE A 241 5.45 28.06 16.63
CA PHE A 241 6.51 27.23 16.06
C PHE A 241 6.17 25.74 16.09
N TYR A 242 5.79 25.20 17.25
CA TYR A 242 5.44 23.79 17.39
C TYR A 242 4.20 23.43 16.58
N GLN A 243 3.19 24.30 16.59
CA GLN A 243 1.96 24.09 15.83
C GLN A 243 2.22 24.04 14.31
N LEU A 244 3.02 24.96 13.77
CA LEU A 244 3.39 24.96 12.35
C LEU A 244 4.18 23.69 11.98
N ASN A 245 5.14 23.29 12.84
CA ASN A 245 5.93 22.09 12.59
C ASN A 245 5.07 20.82 12.61
N TRP A 246 4.13 20.72 13.55
CA TRP A 246 3.21 19.59 13.64
C TRP A 246 2.37 19.41 12.38
N PHE A 247 1.83 20.51 11.85
CA PHE A 247 1.01 20.44 10.64
C PHE A 247 1.84 20.26 9.37
N SER A 248 3.05 20.81 9.33
CA SER A 248 3.98 20.72 8.19
C SER A 248 4.26 19.28 7.78
N ASP A 249 4.42 18.36 8.71
CA ASP A 249 4.77 16.97 8.38
C ASP A 249 3.61 16.22 7.72
N ALA A 250 2.42 16.36 8.27
CA ALA A 250 1.23 15.73 7.70
C ALA A 250 0.81 16.41 6.38
N GLU A 251 1.01 17.72 6.23
CA GLU A 251 0.83 18.44 4.96
C GLU A 251 1.85 17.95 3.91
N SER A 252 3.12 17.80 4.30
CA SER A 252 4.16 17.32 3.38
C SER A 252 3.89 15.90 2.90
N ARG A 253 3.44 14.99 3.77
CA ARG A 253 3.01 13.64 3.37
C ARG A 253 1.81 13.68 2.40
N ALA A 254 0.84 14.55 2.66
CA ALA A 254 -0.33 14.69 1.78
C ALA A 254 0.06 15.22 0.39
N VAL A 255 0.95 16.21 0.32
CA VAL A 255 1.47 16.76 -0.95
C VAL A 255 2.21 15.69 -1.73
N THR A 256 3.17 15.00 -1.10
CA THR A 256 3.93 13.93 -1.77
C THR A 256 3.00 12.82 -2.27
N TYR A 257 1.98 12.46 -1.48
CA TYR A 257 0.98 11.48 -1.91
C TYR A 257 0.17 11.99 -3.09
N ALA A 258 -0.33 13.23 -3.04
CA ALA A 258 -1.10 13.82 -4.13
C ALA A 258 -0.29 13.86 -5.44
N GLU A 259 0.94 14.36 -5.40
CA GLU A 259 1.83 14.44 -6.55
C GLU A 259 2.19 13.07 -7.15
N THR A 260 2.30 12.04 -6.30
CA THR A 260 2.66 10.69 -6.75
C THR A 260 1.44 9.90 -7.23
N CYS A 261 0.30 10.06 -6.57
CA CYS A 261 -0.83 9.14 -6.67
C CYS A 261 -2.06 9.70 -7.34
N TYR A 262 -2.26 11.01 -7.42
CA TYR A 262 -3.43 11.56 -8.12
C TYR A 262 -3.27 11.61 -9.65
N PRO A 263 -2.08 11.80 -10.25
CA PRO A 263 -1.89 11.70 -11.70
C PRO A 263 -2.28 10.33 -12.30
N ASP A 264 -2.81 10.32 -13.53
CA ASP A 264 -3.31 9.10 -14.20
C ASP A 264 -2.22 8.04 -14.47
N ASN A 265 -0.95 8.44 -14.52
CA ASN A 265 0.19 7.58 -14.78
C ASN A 265 0.88 7.03 -13.53
N SER A 266 0.27 7.15 -12.35
CA SER A 266 0.83 6.69 -11.08
C SER A 266 1.06 5.18 -11.06
N THR A 267 2.23 4.72 -10.63
CA THR A 267 2.48 3.29 -10.38
C THR A 267 1.71 2.85 -9.14
N ILE A 268 0.93 1.78 -9.27
CA ILE A 268 -0.04 1.31 -8.25
C ILE A 268 0.65 1.01 -6.90
N ASP A 269 1.88 0.49 -6.93
CA ASP A 269 2.57 0.00 -5.74
C ASP A 269 2.89 1.11 -4.72
N ALA A 270 3.24 2.31 -5.18
CA ALA A 270 3.55 3.44 -4.30
C ALA A 270 2.31 4.02 -3.60
N CYS A 271 1.12 3.77 -4.15
CA CYS A 271 -0.14 4.38 -3.72
C CYS A 271 -0.96 3.51 -2.77
N ASN A 272 -0.49 2.30 -2.46
CA ASN A 272 -1.12 1.33 -1.56
C ASN A 272 -0.99 1.70 -0.07
N THR A 273 -1.26 2.96 0.30
CA THR A 273 -1.23 3.43 1.70
C THR A 273 -2.64 3.52 2.29
N PHE A 274 -3.59 4.05 1.51
CA PHE A 274 -4.98 4.23 1.92
C PHE A 274 -5.86 3.10 1.39
N TYR A 275 -7.07 2.94 1.95
CA TYR A 275 -8.00 1.89 1.53
C TYR A 275 -8.31 1.97 0.02
N GLU A 276 -8.76 3.15 -0.42
CA GLU A 276 -8.79 3.56 -1.83
C GLU A 276 -7.60 4.47 -2.13
N SER A 277 -6.92 4.26 -3.25
CA SER A 277 -5.73 5.04 -3.60
C SER A 277 -6.04 6.48 -4.01
N LYS A 278 -7.23 6.74 -4.54
CA LYS A 278 -7.68 8.08 -4.96
C LYS A 278 -9.14 8.29 -4.57
N ILE A 279 -9.47 9.51 -4.17
CA ILE A 279 -10.86 9.95 -4.03
C ILE A 279 -11.28 10.53 -5.38
N ALA A 280 -12.33 9.98 -5.98
CA ALA A 280 -12.85 10.47 -7.26
C ALA A 280 -13.49 11.86 -7.11
N TYR A 281 -13.34 12.69 -8.12
CA TYR A 281 -13.94 14.02 -8.18
C TYR A 281 -14.22 14.45 -9.62
N GLU A 282 -15.16 15.38 -9.77
CA GLU A 282 -15.51 16.03 -11.03
C GLU A 282 -14.85 17.40 -11.11
N VAL A 283 -14.37 17.76 -12.30
CA VAL A 283 -13.82 19.08 -12.62
C VAL A 283 -14.81 19.83 -13.50
N LYS A 284 -15.15 21.06 -13.10
CA LYS A 284 -15.98 21.98 -13.90
C LYS A 284 -15.19 23.24 -14.19
N HIS A 285 -15.01 23.49 -15.47
CA HIS A 285 -14.55 24.78 -16.00
C HIS A 285 -15.74 25.72 -16.11
N ASP A 286 -15.47 27.02 -16.18
CA ASP A 286 -16.45 28.08 -16.45
C ASP A 286 -17.67 28.02 -15.52
N SER A 287 -17.41 27.73 -14.23
CA SER A 287 -18.44 27.67 -13.21
C SER A 287 -18.81 29.07 -12.71
N PRO A 288 -20.01 29.25 -12.12
CA PRO A 288 -20.38 30.50 -11.49
C PRO A 288 -19.36 30.94 -10.43
N CYS A 289 -19.06 32.25 -10.41
CA CYS A 289 -18.23 32.90 -9.40
C CYS A 289 -18.74 32.52 -8.01
N PRO A 290 -17.88 31.99 -7.11
CA PRO A 290 -18.33 31.56 -5.79
C PRO A 290 -18.66 32.73 -4.85
N PHE A 291 -18.33 33.94 -5.26
CA PHE A 291 -18.49 35.19 -4.51
C PHE A 291 -19.67 35.99 -5.07
N TYR A 292 -20.24 36.88 -4.25
CA TYR A 292 -21.35 37.72 -4.67
C TYR A 292 -20.89 38.94 -5.47
N GLY A 293 -21.65 39.29 -6.50
CA GLY A 293 -21.37 40.47 -7.32
C GLY A 293 -20.27 40.26 -8.35
N ASP A 294 -19.81 41.35 -8.95
CA ASP A 294 -18.83 41.34 -10.05
C ASP A 294 -17.41 41.47 -9.53
N VAL A 295 -16.98 40.48 -8.74
CA VAL A 295 -15.67 40.48 -8.06
C VAL A 295 -14.69 39.45 -8.63
N CYS A 296 -15.17 38.50 -9.42
CA CYS A 296 -14.30 37.60 -10.20
C CYS A 296 -13.79 38.33 -11.45
N LEU A 297 -12.48 38.22 -11.71
CA LEU A 297 -11.79 39.01 -12.74
C LEU A 297 -12.36 38.76 -14.15
N ASP A 298 -12.64 37.50 -14.49
CA ASP A 298 -13.10 37.10 -15.83
C ASP A 298 -14.64 36.95 -15.90
N GLY A 299 -15.37 37.56 -14.96
CA GLY A 299 -16.83 37.63 -14.94
C GLY A 299 -17.54 36.48 -14.21
N GLU A 300 -18.86 36.39 -14.39
CA GLU A 300 -19.74 35.51 -13.58
C GLU A 300 -19.47 34.02 -13.79
N ASN A 301 -19.02 33.56 -14.96
CA ASN A 301 -18.78 32.13 -15.25
C ASN A 301 -17.28 31.84 -15.46
N SER A 302 -16.44 32.33 -14.56
CA SER A 302 -14.97 32.20 -14.66
C SER A 302 -14.35 31.23 -13.65
N ALA A 303 -15.14 30.71 -12.72
CA ALA A 303 -14.61 29.93 -11.63
C ALA A 303 -14.21 28.51 -12.08
N TYR A 304 -13.19 27.98 -11.42
CA TYR A 304 -12.76 26.61 -11.54
C TYR A 304 -13.23 25.81 -10.32
N THR A 305 -14.12 24.83 -10.54
CA THR A 305 -14.74 24.06 -9.45
C THR A 305 -14.29 22.59 -9.51
N LEU A 306 -13.90 22.05 -8.35
CA LEU A 306 -13.65 20.62 -8.15
C LEU A 306 -14.60 20.11 -7.06
N ASP A 307 -15.26 18.99 -7.31
CA ASP A 307 -16.32 18.46 -6.44
C ASP A 307 -16.29 16.94 -6.40
N THR A 308 -16.20 16.36 -5.20
CA THR A 308 -16.28 14.89 -5.04
C THR A 308 -17.68 14.34 -5.25
N GLY A 309 -18.72 15.20 -5.18
CA GLY A 309 -20.08 14.75 -4.90
C GLY A 309 -20.18 14.08 -3.52
N TYR A 310 -21.32 13.46 -3.23
CA TYR A 310 -21.48 12.69 -2.00
C TYR A 310 -20.90 11.27 -2.17
N LEU A 311 -19.82 11.00 -1.45
CA LEU A 311 -19.12 9.72 -1.46
C LEU A 311 -19.30 8.98 -0.13
N ASP A 312 -19.51 7.66 -0.17
CA ASP A 312 -19.61 6.84 1.04
C ASP A 312 -18.28 6.86 1.82
N SER A 313 -18.33 7.16 3.11
CA SER A 313 -17.17 7.18 4.03
C SER A 313 -16.31 5.89 4.02
N ARG A 314 -16.85 4.77 3.52
CA ARG A 314 -16.10 3.53 3.27
C ARG A 314 -14.90 3.70 2.35
N ILE A 315 -14.89 4.67 1.44
CA ILE A 315 -13.71 4.93 0.59
C ILE A 315 -12.49 5.38 1.42
N LEU A 316 -12.74 5.94 2.61
CA LEU A 316 -11.70 6.27 3.59
C LEU A 316 -11.32 5.06 4.47
N GLY A 317 -11.86 3.88 4.17
CA GLY A 317 -11.68 2.66 4.96
C GLY A 317 -12.58 2.56 6.18
N ILE A 318 -13.47 3.52 6.43
CA ILE A 318 -14.34 3.52 7.62
C ILE A 318 -15.38 2.41 7.52
N ASN A 319 -15.30 1.44 8.43
CA ASN A 319 -16.11 0.23 8.50
C ASN A 319 -16.89 0.18 9.82
N GLY A 320 -17.83 1.12 9.99
CA GLY A 320 -18.76 1.19 11.11
C GLY A 320 -20.20 1.44 10.67
N ALA A 321 -21.15 1.33 11.61
CA ALA A 321 -22.53 1.76 11.44
C ALA A 321 -22.81 2.95 12.39
N PRO A 322 -23.68 3.91 12.04
CA PRO A 322 -24.33 4.06 10.74
C PRO A 322 -23.34 4.48 9.65
N ARG A 323 -23.82 4.55 8.41
CA ARG A 323 -23.00 5.03 7.30
C ARG A 323 -23.17 6.53 7.10
N TYR A 324 -22.06 7.19 6.81
CA TYR A 324 -22.04 8.57 6.37
C TYR A 324 -21.54 8.68 4.94
N GLN A 325 -22.05 9.68 4.23
CA GLN A 325 -21.43 10.21 3.02
C GLN A 325 -20.73 11.52 3.35
N PHE A 326 -19.67 11.85 2.63
CA PHE A 326 -19.07 13.17 2.68
C PHE A 326 -18.97 13.77 1.29
N ARG A 327 -18.96 15.10 1.23
CA ARG A 327 -18.71 15.86 0.01
C ARG A 327 -17.69 16.94 0.30
N ARG A 328 -16.72 17.07 -0.60
CA ARG A 328 -15.71 18.12 -0.59
C ARG A 328 -15.78 18.86 -1.92
N ARG A 329 -15.97 20.18 -1.86
CA ARG A 329 -16.05 21.04 -3.04
C ARG A 329 -15.19 22.28 -2.86
N THR A 330 -14.37 22.60 -3.85
CA THR A 330 -13.59 23.83 -3.92
C THR A 330 -13.95 24.58 -5.19
N ALA A 331 -14.28 25.86 -5.08
CA ALA A 331 -14.46 26.76 -6.21
C ALA A 331 -13.52 27.94 -6.07
N CYS A 332 -12.67 28.18 -7.07
CA CYS A 332 -11.72 29.29 -7.05
C CYS A 332 -11.83 30.14 -8.31
N ALA A 333 -11.54 31.44 -8.17
CA ALA A 333 -11.47 32.37 -9.29
C ALA A 333 -10.44 33.49 -9.01
N PRO A 334 -9.72 33.97 -10.03
CA PRO A 334 -8.98 35.23 -9.94
C PRO A 334 -9.93 36.37 -9.58
N LEU A 335 -9.49 37.29 -8.71
CA LEU A 335 -10.31 38.40 -8.23
C LEU A 335 -9.87 39.75 -8.81
N VAL A 336 -10.80 40.69 -8.88
CA VAL A 336 -10.55 42.04 -9.39
C VAL A 336 -9.61 42.84 -8.46
N VAL A 337 -8.48 43.30 -9.01
CA VAL A 337 -7.51 44.14 -8.27
C VAL A 337 -7.57 45.58 -8.78
N ASN A 338 -8.71 46.25 -8.55
CA ASN A 338 -9.01 47.61 -9.00
C ASN A 338 -9.04 48.63 -7.84
N ALA A 339 -9.29 49.91 -8.16
CA ALA A 339 -9.27 51.01 -7.19
C ALA A 339 -10.28 50.89 -6.04
N SER A 340 -11.30 50.03 -6.15
CA SER A 340 -12.25 49.76 -5.07
C SER A 340 -11.67 48.86 -3.98
N TYR A 341 -10.72 47.99 -4.34
CA TYR A 341 -10.17 46.97 -3.45
C TYR A 341 -8.67 47.14 -3.16
N ILE A 342 -8.05 48.18 -3.70
CA ILE A 342 -6.68 48.56 -3.38
C ILE A 342 -6.57 50.04 -3.06
N ARG A 343 -5.71 50.37 -2.10
CA ARG A 343 -5.32 51.74 -1.79
C ARG A 343 -3.80 51.84 -1.83
N LEU A 344 -3.27 52.79 -2.59
CA LEU A 344 -1.86 53.13 -2.50
C LEU A 344 -1.60 53.85 -1.17
N GLY A 345 -0.51 53.50 -0.51
CA GLY A 345 -0.10 54.11 0.74
C GLY A 345 0.07 55.62 0.55
N VAL A 346 -0.64 56.41 1.36
CA VAL A 346 -0.55 57.88 1.29
C VAL A 346 0.83 58.36 1.73
N ASP A 347 1.37 57.73 2.78
CA ASP A 347 2.69 58.06 3.35
C ASP A 347 3.84 57.36 2.62
N ASP A 348 3.55 56.26 1.93
CA ASP A 348 4.52 55.45 1.20
C ASP A 348 3.89 54.97 -0.12
N PRO A 349 4.20 55.62 -1.26
CA PRO A 349 3.69 55.22 -2.57
C PRO A 349 4.22 53.85 -2.99
N SER A 350 5.26 53.33 -2.32
CA SER A 350 5.74 51.97 -2.49
C SER A 350 4.94 50.96 -1.67
N ARG A 351 3.79 51.31 -1.09
CA ARG A 351 2.89 50.39 -0.38
C ARG A 351 1.54 50.29 -1.07
N VAL A 352 1.01 49.07 -1.16
CA VAL A 352 -0.37 48.78 -1.59
C VAL A 352 -1.10 48.09 -0.45
N ASP A 353 -2.19 48.70 -0.01
CA ASP A 353 -3.13 48.14 0.97
C ASP A 353 -4.30 47.48 0.22
N TYR A 354 -4.55 46.20 0.48
CA TYR A 354 -5.66 45.42 -0.08
C TYR A 354 -6.86 45.43 0.87
N LEU A 355 -8.05 45.68 0.33
CA LEU A 355 -9.27 46.00 1.06
C LEU A 355 -10.39 44.97 0.78
N TYR A 356 -10.11 43.69 0.99
CA TYR A 356 -11.09 42.60 0.81
C TYR A 356 -11.87 42.29 2.10
N GLY A 357 -11.60 43.04 3.16
CA GLY A 357 -12.05 42.78 4.51
C GLY A 357 -11.19 43.49 5.55
N ASN A 358 -11.66 43.47 6.79
CA ASN A 358 -11.05 44.17 7.91
C ASN A 358 -10.28 43.18 8.79
N SER A 359 -8.96 43.40 8.95
CA SER A 359 -8.20 42.84 10.06
C SER A 359 -8.51 43.66 11.31
N ALA A 360 -8.75 43.02 12.47
CA ALA A 360 -9.24 43.63 13.72
C ALA A 360 -8.53 44.92 14.20
N THR A 361 -7.39 45.28 13.62
CA THR A 361 -6.53 46.40 14.03
C THR A 361 -6.42 47.56 13.03
N ASP A 362 -6.77 47.41 11.73
CA ASP A 362 -6.25 48.36 10.73
C ASP A 362 -7.10 48.59 9.47
N GLY A 363 -8.35 48.13 9.41
CA GLY A 363 -9.24 48.44 8.27
C GLY A 363 -8.86 47.80 6.92
N ARG A 364 -7.72 47.12 6.86
CA ARG A 364 -7.14 46.49 5.66
C ARG A 364 -6.99 44.99 5.85
N THR A 365 -7.03 44.26 4.74
CA THR A 365 -6.85 42.80 4.72
C THR A 365 -5.38 42.41 4.79
N TYR A 366 -4.59 43.09 3.95
CA TYR A 366 -3.19 42.81 3.74
C TYR A 366 -2.51 44.04 3.15
N SER A 367 -1.21 44.17 3.37
CA SER A 367 -0.40 45.22 2.78
C SER A 367 0.85 44.62 2.21
N ASP A 368 1.17 45.01 0.99
CA ASP A 368 2.41 44.66 0.34
C ASP A 368 3.14 45.90 -0.13
N PHE A 369 4.43 45.75 -0.43
CA PHE A 369 5.20 46.80 -1.05
C PHE A 369 5.10 46.70 -2.57
N VAL A 370 4.92 47.81 -3.26
CA VAL A 370 5.17 47.90 -4.70
C VAL A 370 6.66 47.64 -4.93
N GLY A 371 6.99 46.71 -5.80
CA GLY A 371 8.38 46.47 -6.18
C GLY A 371 8.48 46.15 -7.65
N ASP A 372 9.52 46.71 -8.25
CA ASP A 372 9.80 46.61 -9.66
C ASP A 372 10.38 45.21 -9.96
N SER A 373 9.64 44.40 -10.72
CA SER A 373 10.07 43.07 -11.16
C SER A 373 11.38 43.11 -11.96
N TRP A 374 11.71 44.26 -12.56
CA TRP A 374 12.94 44.50 -13.33
C TRP A 374 14.18 44.78 -12.49
N LYS A 375 14.00 45.20 -11.22
CA LYS A 375 15.12 45.35 -10.30
C LYS A 375 15.48 43.99 -9.73
N VAL A 376 16.10 43.16 -10.57
CA VAL A 376 16.78 41.93 -10.14
C VAL A 376 17.94 42.35 -9.23
N GLY A 377 17.62 42.64 -7.97
CA GLY A 377 18.61 42.85 -6.93
C GLY A 377 19.26 41.53 -6.55
N PHE A 378 20.13 41.55 -5.53
CA PHE A 378 20.65 40.34 -4.88
C PHE A 378 19.58 39.55 -4.11
N ASP A 379 18.32 39.94 -4.19
CA ASP A 379 17.21 39.31 -3.49
C ASP A 379 16.76 38.02 -4.18
N LEU A 380 16.41 37.02 -3.38
CA LEU A 380 16.03 35.67 -3.84
C LEU A 380 14.77 35.69 -4.73
N SER A 381 14.92 35.18 -5.96
CA SER A 381 13.80 34.97 -6.88
C SER A 381 12.82 33.94 -6.35
N SER A 382 11.56 34.35 -6.14
CA SER A 382 10.54 33.48 -5.55
C SER A 382 9.11 33.97 -5.82
N TYR A 383 8.17 33.03 -5.82
CA TYR A 383 6.75 33.36 -5.72
C TYR A 383 6.39 33.55 -4.25
N ARG A 384 6.16 34.80 -3.85
CA ARG A 384 5.70 35.13 -2.51
C ARG A 384 4.19 34.96 -2.46
N VAL A 385 3.75 34.03 -1.61
CA VAL A 385 2.33 33.75 -1.40
C VAL A 385 1.97 34.10 0.04
N ILE A 386 1.07 35.06 0.20
CA ILE A 386 0.43 35.38 1.47
C ILE A 386 -1.02 34.92 1.39
N ARG A 387 -1.47 34.21 2.41
CA ARG A 387 -2.89 33.82 2.51
C ARG A 387 -3.59 34.59 3.62
N ARG A 388 -4.87 34.83 3.41
CA ARG A 388 -5.82 35.33 4.40
C ARG A 388 -7.06 34.47 4.38
N HIS A 389 -7.67 34.35 5.54
CA HIS A 389 -8.69 33.36 5.80
C HIS A 389 -9.87 34.01 6.49
N GLY A 390 -11.06 33.76 5.97
CA GLY A 390 -12.32 34.22 6.54
C GLY A 390 -13.39 33.14 6.43
N SER A 391 -14.43 33.29 7.23
CA SER A 391 -15.55 32.35 7.25
C SER A 391 -16.80 32.99 6.67
N GLY A 392 -17.45 32.31 5.71
CA GLY A 392 -18.81 32.63 5.26
C GLY A 392 -19.90 32.09 6.20
N LEU A 393 -19.50 31.43 7.30
CA LEU A 393 -20.36 30.86 8.32
C LEU A 393 -20.50 31.92 9.42
N GLY A 394 -21.62 32.62 9.50
CA GLY A 394 -21.86 33.76 10.41
C GLY A 394 -21.88 33.45 11.92
N GLY A 395 -20.90 32.69 12.42
CA GLY A 395 -20.71 32.33 13.83
C GLY A 395 -19.49 33.03 14.47
N ASN A 396 -19.27 32.74 15.76
CA ASN A 396 -18.18 33.31 16.56
C ASN A 396 -16.83 33.09 15.86
N GLN A 397 -16.26 34.19 15.35
CA GLN A 397 -14.96 34.23 14.68
C GLN A 397 -13.89 33.49 15.49
N ILE A 398 -13.11 32.66 14.82
CA ILE A 398 -11.89 32.13 15.43
C ILE A 398 -10.91 33.31 15.54
N GLN A 399 -10.18 33.38 16.65
CA GLN A 399 -9.15 34.39 16.87
C GLN A 399 -8.11 34.32 15.75
N GLY A 400 -8.15 35.27 14.80
CA GLY A 400 -7.27 35.31 13.62
C GLY A 400 -8.01 35.34 12.27
N ASP A 401 -9.32 35.09 12.25
CA ASP A 401 -10.12 35.18 11.01
C ASP A 401 -10.32 36.64 10.59
N MET A 402 -10.19 36.91 9.29
CA MET A 402 -10.51 38.23 8.74
C MET A 402 -12.03 38.39 8.60
N MET A 403 -12.53 39.59 8.85
CA MET A 403 -13.91 39.93 8.50
C MET A 403 -13.95 40.32 7.01
N LEU A 404 -14.37 39.41 6.13
CA LEU A 404 -14.51 39.66 4.70
C LEU A 404 -15.59 40.71 4.42
N LEU A 405 -15.43 41.46 3.32
CA LEU A 405 -16.54 42.27 2.80
C LEU A 405 -17.67 41.35 2.30
N PRO A 406 -18.94 41.80 2.35
CA PRO A 406 -20.10 40.97 2.01
C PRO A 406 -20.01 40.30 0.63
N GLU A 407 -19.44 40.98 -0.36
CA GLU A 407 -19.24 40.46 -1.71
C GLU A 407 -18.29 39.24 -1.77
N PHE A 408 -17.31 39.14 -0.87
CA PHE A 408 -16.36 38.02 -0.83
C PHE A 408 -16.82 36.86 0.06
N LEU A 409 -18.06 36.90 0.55
CA LEU A 409 -18.64 35.78 1.28
C LEU A 409 -19.17 34.73 0.29
N ALA A 410 -18.98 33.46 0.63
CA ALA A 410 -19.67 32.35 -0.01
C ALA A 410 -20.41 31.54 1.07
N PRO A 411 -21.68 31.18 0.85
CA PRO A 411 -22.47 30.47 1.85
C PRO A 411 -21.90 29.08 2.10
N ASN A 412 -21.96 28.63 3.36
CA ASN A 412 -21.51 27.31 3.81
C ASN A 412 -20.05 26.96 3.48
N SER A 413 -19.23 27.99 3.20
CA SER A 413 -17.88 27.83 2.70
C SER A 413 -16.89 28.60 3.55
N GLU A 414 -15.69 28.05 3.64
CA GLU A 414 -14.51 28.73 4.15
C GLU A 414 -13.82 29.45 2.99
N ILE A 415 -13.42 30.69 3.21
CA ILE A 415 -12.86 31.54 2.18
C ILE A 415 -11.37 31.74 2.42
N THR A 416 -10.58 31.47 1.38
CA THR A 416 -9.15 31.72 1.37
C THR A 416 -8.82 32.69 0.25
N LEU A 417 -8.18 33.81 0.60
CA LEU A 417 -7.61 34.76 -0.35
C LEU A 417 -6.10 34.54 -0.42
N PHE A 418 -5.59 34.28 -1.62
CA PHE A 418 -4.17 34.16 -1.90
C PHE A 418 -3.69 35.42 -2.61
N PHE A 419 -2.79 36.16 -1.95
CA PHE A 419 -2.05 37.27 -2.53
C PHE A 419 -0.73 36.71 -3.05
N ILE A 420 -0.62 36.63 -4.38
CA ILE A 420 0.48 35.96 -5.06
C ILE A 420 1.30 37.03 -5.77
N ARG A 421 2.60 37.07 -5.48
CA ARG A 421 3.51 38.03 -6.08
C ARG A 421 4.78 37.37 -6.60
N THR A 422 5.18 37.80 -7.78
CA THR A 422 6.47 37.47 -8.40
C THR A 422 7.56 38.39 -7.85
N MET A 423 8.57 37.82 -7.18
CA MET A 423 9.74 38.57 -6.69
C MET A 423 10.95 38.22 -7.57
N ASN A 424 11.48 39.19 -8.32
CA ASN A 424 12.69 39.05 -9.16
C ASN A 424 12.62 37.85 -10.13
N ILE A 425 11.47 37.66 -10.78
CA ILE A 425 11.26 36.58 -11.75
C ILE A 425 11.04 37.19 -13.14
N VAL A 426 11.76 36.64 -14.11
CA VAL A 426 11.55 36.86 -15.54
C VAL A 426 11.16 35.54 -16.20
N TYR A 427 10.50 35.59 -17.35
CA TYR A 427 9.91 34.47 -18.03
C TYR A 427 10.52 34.29 -19.42
N TYR A 428 10.66 33.03 -19.84
CA TYR A 428 11.16 32.70 -21.17
C TYR A 428 10.19 33.09 -22.30
N GLY A 429 8.89 33.08 -22.02
CA GLY A 429 7.83 33.42 -22.97
C GLY A 429 6.75 34.28 -22.33
N PRO A 430 5.87 34.88 -23.15
CA PRO A 430 4.73 35.62 -22.64
C PRO A 430 3.74 34.68 -21.96
N ASN A 431 3.00 35.19 -20.98
CA ASN A 431 1.94 34.46 -20.29
C ASN A 431 0.76 35.39 -19.98
N ASP A 432 -0.45 34.95 -20.32
CA ASP A 432 -1.71 35.67 -20.11
C ASP A 432 -2.49 35.16 -18.87
N ASP A 433 -1.93 34.22 -18.11
CA ASP A 433 -2.52 33.77 -16.86
C ASP A 433 -2.76 34.97 -15.91
N PRO A 434 -3.99 35.18 -15.42
CA PRO A 434 -4.34 36.35 -14.61
C PRO A 434 -3.64 36.40 -13.25
N ILE A 435 -3.16 35.26 -12.75
CA ILE A 435 -2.42 35.16 -11.49
C ILE A 435 -0.91 35.26 -11.74
N PHE A 436 -0.42 34.71 -12.85
CA PHE A 436 1.00 34.70 -13.22
C PHE A 436 1.30 35.44 -14.53
N PRO A 437 0.90 36.70 -14.70
CA PRO A 437 1.03 37.38 -15.98
C PRO A 437 2.50 37.70 -16.31
N ALA A 438 2.82 37.64 -17.60
CA ALA A 438 4.12 38.02 -18.15
C ALA A 438 3.93 38.60 -19.56
N ASP A 439 3.66 39.90 -19.67
CA ASP A 439 3.31 40.55 -20.95
C ASP A 439 4.26 41.70 -21.32
N VAL A 440 5.15 42.11 -20.41
CA VAL A 440 6.16 43.15 -20.69
C VAL A 440 7.43 42.48 -21.15
N ASN A 441 7.88 42.80 -22.36
CA ASN A 441 9.17 42.32 -22.85
C ASN A 441 10.30 43.30 -22.50
N GLY A 442 11.46 42.73 -22.18
CA GLY A 442 12.72 43.43 -22.00
C GLY A 442 13.71 42.95 -23.05
N THR A 443 14.35 43.88 -23.74
CA THR A 443 15.43 43.57 -24.68
C THR A 443 16.75 44.13 -24.16
N THR A 444 17.68 43.23 -23.80
CA THR A 444 19.09 43.62 -23.65
C THR A 444 19.79 43.38 -24.99
N PRO A 445 20.57 44.34 -25.54
CA PRO A 445 21.28 44.14 -26.81
C PRO A 445 22.14 42.87 -26.77
N GLY A 446 21.87 41.92 -27.67
CA GLY A 446 22.57 40.63 -27.76
C GLY A 446 22.03 39.50 -26.85
N ALA A 447 20.98 39.75 -26.07
CA ALA A 447 20.32 38.74 -25.22
C ALA A 447 18.97 38.27 -25.82
N PRO A 448 18.49 37.06 -25.47
CA PRO A 448 17.14 36.64 -25.80
C PRO A 448 16.09 37.56 -25.16
N ILE A 449 14.92 37.68 -25.80
CA ILE A 449 13.78 38.42 -25.26
C ILE A 449 13.32 37.71 -23.98
N ILE A 450 13.24 38.46 -22.89
CA ILE A 450 12.68 38.00 -21.62
C ILE A 450 11.39 38.75 -21.33
N TRP A 451 10.48 38.09 -20.65
CA TRP A 451 9.19 38.66 -20.27
C TRP A 451 9.16 38.88 -18.75
N ALA A 452 8.41 39.87 -18.29
CA ALA A 452 8.25 40.12 -16.87
C ALA A 452 6.79 40.41 -16.55
N ASN A 453 6.45 40.21 -15.28
CA ASN A 453 5.15 40.58 -14.75
C ASN A 453 5.01 42.12 -14.75
N PRO A 454 4.01 42.70 -15.45
CA PRO A 454 3.74 44.14 -15.44
C PRO A 454 3.27 44.63 -14.07
N LEU A 455 2.63 43.74 -13.30
CA LEU A 455 2.04 44.06 -12.03
C LEU A 455 3.16 44.20 -11.01
N GLN A 456 3.40 45.44 -10.57
CA GLN A 456 4.27 45.72 -9.43
C GLN A 456 3.61 45.37 -8.08
N ARG A 457 2.54 44.57 -8.10
CA ARG A 457 1.70 44.21 -6.94
C ARG A 457 1.24 42.75 -7.05
N SER A 458 0.68 42.22 -5.97
CA SER A 458 0.13 40.87 -5.94
C SER A 458 -1.13 40.76 -6.81
N SER A 459 -1.23 39.65 -7.55
CA SER A 459 -2.50 39.13 -8.03
C SER A 459 -3.26 38.48 -6.86
N VAL A 460 -4.58 38.36 -6.99
CA VAL A 460 -5.43 37.80 -5.93
C VAL A 460 -6.23 36.63 -6.48
N LEU A 461 -6.08 35.46 -5.87
CA LEU A 461 -6.89 34.28 -6.13
C LEU A 461 -7.81 34.05 -4.92
N GLY A 462 -9.12 34.00 -5.14
CA GLY A 462 -10.09 33.67 -4.10
C GLY A 462 -10.58 32.23 -4.24
N CYS A 463 -10.62 31.49 -3.14
CA CYS A 463 -11.12 30.12 -3.08
C CYS A 463 -12.19 29.98 -2.00
N ALA A 464 -13.30 29.31 -2.35
CA ALA A 464 -14.36 28.91 -1.44
C ALA A 464 -14.33 27.38 -1.26
N ASP A 465 -14.05 26.93 -0.03
CA ASP A 465 -13.96 25.54 0.37
C ASP A 465 -15.20 25.11 1.16
N MET A 466 -15.93 24.15 0.62
CA MET A 466 -17.12 23.58 1.23
C MET A 466 -16.89 22.10 1.58
N SER A 467 -17.34 21.71 2.78
CA SER A 467 -17.35 20.33 3.25
C SER A 467 -18.70 20.01 3.90
N GLU A 468 -19.31 18.90 3.49
CA GLU A 468 -20.58 18.41 4.02
C GLU A 468 -20.45 16.94 4.41
N ILE A 469 -21.14 16.53 5.48
CA ILE A 469 -21.30 15.13 5.87
C ILE A 469 -22.80 14.85 5.93
N ARG A 470 -23.25 13.80 5.23
CA ARG A 470 -24.64 13.34 5.22
C ARG A 470 -24.76 12.01 5.96
N ASP A 471 -25.63 11.95 6.96
CA ASP A 471 -26.07 10.70 7.57
C ASP A 471 -26.98 9.95 6.58
N MET A 472 -26.62 8.71 6.24
CA MET A 472 -27.38 7.91 5.26
C MET A 472 -28.70 7.37 5.81
N GLU A 473 -28.85 7.31 7.13
CA GLU A 473 -30.04 6.76 7.77
C GLU A 473 -31.08 7.84 8.04
N THR A 474 -30.67 9.03 8.48
CA THR A 474 -31.58 10.14 8.76
C THR A 474 -31.70 11.14 7.62
N GLY A 475 -30.74 11.18 6.69
CA GLY A 475 -30.63 12.22 5.66
C GLY A 475 -30.05 13.54 6.18
N ASP A 476 -29.63 13.58 7.44
CA ASP A 476 -29.13 14.76 8.11
C ASP A 476 -27.81 15.25 7.51
N ILE A 477 -27.73 16.55 7.19
CA ILE A 477 -26.50 17.19 6.71
C ILE A 477 -25.82 17.94 7.86
N TRP A 478 -24.51 17.76 7.94
CA TRP A 478 -23.60 18.36 8.90
C TRP A 478 -22.51 19.12 8.16
N ILE A 479 -22.26 20.35 8.60
CA ILE A 479 -21.16 21.18 8.09
C ILE A 479 -20.09 21.18 9.19
N PRO A 480 -18.92 20.53 8.99
CA PRO A 480 -17.91 20.39 10.04
C PRO A 480 -17.52 21.72 10.69
N LYS A 481 -17.49 22.81 9.91
CA LYS A 481 -17.10 24.16 10.33
C LYS A 481 -18.21 25.02 10.95
N ALA A 482 -19.48 24.59 10.82
CA ALA A 482 -20.65 25.25 11.41
C ALA A 482 -21.51 24.23 12.16
N MET A 483 -20.86 23.46 13.03
CA MET A 483 -21.51 22.37 13.74
C MET A 483 -22.45 22.89 14.83
N ASP A 484 -23.69 22.37 14.84
CA ASP A 484 -24.59 22.50 15.97
C ASP A 484 -24.17 21.52 17.08
N LEU A 485 -23.49 22.04 18.10
CA LEU A 485 -23.01 21.26 19.24
C LEU A 485 -24.13 20.62 20.05
N ASN A 486 -25.31 21.24 20.13
CA ASN A 486 -26.45 20.67 20.86
C ASN A 486 -26.98 19.45 20.13
N ARG A 487 -27.20 19.58 18.81
CA ARG A 487 -27.62 18.48 17.95
C ARG A 487 -26.56 17.37 17.95
N PHE A 488 -25.28 17.71 17.86
CA PHE A 488 -24.18 16.75 17.92
C PHE A 488 -24.11 16.00 19.27
N SER A 489 -24.31 16.70 20.38
CA SER A 489 -24.33 16.10 21.72
C SER A 489 -25.52 15.16 21.95
N SER A 490 -26.61 15.34 21.20
CA SER A 490 -27.80 14.49 21.30
C SER A 490 -27.69 13.16 20.55
N LEU A 491 -26.69 13.00 19.67
CA LEU A 491 -26.46 11.76 18.95
C LEU A 491 -26.09 10.61 19.90
N ASP A 492 -26.45 9.38 19.52
CA ASP A 492 -25.91 8.21 20.20
C ASP A 492 -24.38 8.13 20.03
N LYS A 493 -23.75 7.34 20.90
CA LYS A 493 -22.28 7.25 20.97
C LYS A 493 -21.66 6.76 19.66
N GLU A 494 -22.25 5.78 18.99
CA GLU A 494 -21.68 5.21 17.76
C GLU A 494 -21.73 6.22 16.61
N ARG A 495 -22.89 6.87 16.43
CA ARG A 495 -23.09 7.96 15.47
C ARG A 495 -22.12 9.10 15.68
N ARG A 496 -22.04 9.58 16.92
CA ARG A 496 -21.17 10.69 17.31
C ARG A 496 -19.71 10.39 17.03
N ASN A 497 -19.26 9.17 17.33
CA ASN A 497 -17.86 8.80 17.14
C ASN A 497 -17.48 8.85 15.65
N LEU A 498 -18.22 8.15 14.80
CA LEU A 498 -17.97 8.12 13.36
C LEU A 498 -18.01 9.50 12.73
N LEU A 499 -19.00 10.30 13.14
CA LEU A 499 -19.14 11.67 12.70
C LEU A 499 -17.96 12.54 13.17
N THR A 500 -17.47 12.34 14.41
CA THR A 500 -16.27 13.02 14.94
C THR A 500 -15.04 12.75 14.06
N LEU A 501 -14.82 11.49 13.67
CA LEU A 501 -13.70 11.10 12.81
C LEU A 501 -13.74 11.86 11.47
N LEU A 502 -14.90 11.86 10.80
CA LEU A 502 -15.09 12.57 9.53
C LEU A 502 -14.95 14.09 9.69
N MET A 503 -15.53 14.66 10.76
CA MET A 503 -15.43 16.09 11.04
C MET A 503 -13.99 16.54 11.21
N ILE A 504 -13.17 15.81 11.99
CA ILE A 504 -11.77 16.14 12.19
C ILE A 504 -11.00 16.10 10.86
N SER A 505 -11.19 15.03 10.08
CA SER A 505 -10.49 14.85 8.80
C SER A 505 -10.89 15.89 7.75
N LEU A 506 -12.16 16.30 7.71
CA LEU A 506 -12.65 17.33 6.78
C LEU A 506 -12.33 18.75 7.25
N TRP A 507 -12.20 18.99 8.56
CA TRP A 507 -11.90 20.31 9.10
C TRP A 507 -10.59 20.88 8.53
N ARG A 508 -9.57 20.02 8.39
CA ARG A 508 -8.24 20.41 7.88
C ARG A 508 -8.07 20.24 6.38
N SER A 509 -9.13 19.82 5.68
CA SER A 509 -9.12 19.66 4.22
C SER A 509 -9.59 20.95 3.56
N SER A 510 -8.75 21.99 3.52
CA SER A 510 -9.03 23.22 2.78
C SER A 510 -7.80 23.76 2.08
N THR A 511 -8.00 24.61 1.07
CA THR A 511 -6.91 25.26 0.32
C THR A 511 -6.03 26.12 1.24
N PHE A 512 -6.60 26.68 2.32
CA PHE A 512 -5.84 27.35 3.37
C PHE A 512 -4.82 26.42 4.03
N HIS A 513 -5.26 25.23 4.45
CA HIS A 513 -4.42 24.28 5.17
C HIS A 513 -3.37 23.62 4.27
N THR A 514 -3.64 23.48 2.98
CA THR A 514 -2.69 22.87 2.01
C THR A 514 -1.46 23.73 1.76
N VAL A 515 -1.49 25.02 2.10
CA VAL A 515 -0.38 25.96 1.91
C VAL A 515 0.15 26.54 3.22
N THR A 516 -0.33 26.07 4.37
CA THR A 516 -0.10 26.75 5.66
C THR A 516 1.37 26.66 6.08
N SER A 517 2.00 25.50 5.99
CA SER A 517 3.39 25.36 6.43
C SER A 517 4.40 26.01 5.47
N ARG A 518 4.13 25.99 4.16
CA ARG A 518 5.13 26.38 3.13
C ARG A 518 4.51 27.06 1.90
N PRO A 519 3.89 28.24 2.03
CA PRO A 519 2.95 28.76 1.04
C PRO A 519 3.54 28.95 -0.37
N GLY A 520 4.76 29.47 -0.50
CA GLY A 520 5.38 29.66 -1.82
C GLY A 520 5.90 28.37 -2.45
N SER A 521 6.40 27.41 -1.65
CA SER A 521 7.00 26.18 -2.18
C SER A 521 5.99 25.09 -2.51
N ARG A 522 4.70 25.28 -2.18
CA ARG A 522 3.63 24.34 -2.54
C ARG A 522 3.07 24.57 -3.93
N PHE A 523 3.38 25.71 -4.56
CA PHE A 523 2.91 26.02 -5.89
C PHE A 523 3.82 25.35 -6.92
N ASP A 524 3.23 24.75 -7.95
CA ASP A 524 3.92 24.13 -9.07
C ASP A 524 4.84 25.12 -9.79
N VAL A 525 4.42 26.38 -9.92
CA VAL A 525 5.26 27.45 -10.50
C VAL A 525 6.63 27.60 -9.83
N GLN A 526 6.74 27.32 -8.53
CA GLN A 526 8.02 27.45 -7.82
C GLN A 526 9.03 26.38 -8.28
N SER A 527 8.56 25.20 -8.69
CA SER A 527 9.43 24.13 -9.23
C SER A 527 9.94 24.43 -10.65
N LYS A 528 9.30 25.39 -11.35
CA LYS A 528 9.65 25.82 -12.71
C LYS A 528 10.68 26.94 -12.74
N LEU A 529 11.15 27.40 -11.59
CA LEU A 529 12.17 28.44 -11.47
C LEU A 529 13.58 27.85 -11.51
N VAL A 530 14.45 28.44 -12.34
CA VAL A 530 15.89 28.20 -12.36
C VAL A 530 16.60 29.53 -12.17
N GLY A 531 17.04 29.80 -10.94
CA GLY A 531 17.50 31.14 -10.55
C GLY A 531 16.35 32.15 -10.63
N SER A 532 16.52 33.24 -11.38
CA SER A 532 15.49 34.24 -11.65
C SER A 532 14.63 33.96 -12.89
N LEU A 533 14.93 32.88 -13.64
CA LEU A 533 14.24 32.55 -14.88
C LEU A 533 13.16 31.49 -14.63
N SER A 534 11.92 31.83 -14.91
CA SER A 534 10.80 30.89 -14.97
C SER A 534 10.73 30.24 -16.35
N GLN A 535 10.49 28.93 -16.37
CA GLN A 535 10.06 28.24 -17.57
C GLN A 535 8.71 28.80 -18.06
N ASN A 536 8.37 28.47 -19.30
CA ASN A 536 7.08 28.87 -19.86
C ASN A 536 5.94 28.25 -19.05
N LEU A 537 5.00 29.09 -18.62
CA LEU A 537 3.82 28.66 -17.88
C LEU A 537 2.68 28.37 -18.88
N GLY A 538 1.72 27.54 -18.46
CA GLY A 538 0.49 27.39 -19.24
C GLY A 538 -0.44 28.58 -19.03
N HIS A 539 -1.28 28.86 -20.03
CA HIS A 539 -2.29 29.93 -20.01
C HIS A 539 -3.23 29.87 -18.79
N GLU A 540 -3.46 28.68 -18.22
CA GLU A 540 -4.32 28.45 -17.05
C GLU A 540 -3.55 27.78 -15.90
N GLN A 541 -2.30 28.18 -15.68
CA GLN A 541 -1.46 27.69 -14.58
C GLN A 541 -2.17 27.81 -13.22
N TRP A 542 -2.93 28.87 -12.96
CA TRP A 542 -3.70 29.00 -11.72
C TRP A 542 -4.70 27.86 -11.49
N LYS A 543 -5.33 27.32 -12.53
CA LYS A 543 -6.24 26.16 -12.42
C LYS A 543 -5.47 24.89 -12.03
N LEU A 544 -4.24 24.73 -12.53
CA LEU A 544 -3.35 23.64 -12.14
C LEU A 544 -2.97 23.74 -10.65
N GLU A 545 -2.66 24.94 -10.16
CA GLU A 545 -2.36 25.17 -8.74
C GLU A 545 -3.57 24.81 -7.87
N VAL A 546 -4.77 25.25 -8.23
CA VAL A 546 -6.02 24.93 -7.53
C VAL A 546 -6.28 23.43 -7.52
N ARG A 547 -6.07 22.74 -8.65
CA ARG A 547 -6.22 21.27 -8.72
C ARG A 547 -5.26 20.58 -7.75
N LYS A 548 -3.98 20.94 -7.74
CA LYS A 548 -2.98 20.36 -6.82
C LYS A 548 -3.34 20.60 -5.35
N MET A 549 -3.82 21.79 -5.01
CA MET A 549 -4.31 22.08 -3.66
C MET A 549 -5.51 21.19 -3.30
N PHE A 550 -6.47 21.04 -4.22
CA PHE A 550 -7.64 20.20 -4.00
C PHE A 550 -7.25 18.73 -3.79
N GLU A 551 -6.41 18.15 -4.66
CA GLU A 551 -5.91 16.78 -4.53
C GLU A 551 -5.12 16.56 -3.24
N THR A 552 -4.28 17.53 -2.87
CA THR A 552 -3.59 17.53 -1.57
C THR A 552 -4.59 17.53 -0.42
N SER A 553 -5.68 18.29 -0.53
CA SER A 553 -6.73 18.32 0.50
C SER A 553 -7.48 16.99 0.59
N LEU A 554 -7.64 16.25 -0.51
CA LEU A 554 -8.23 14.91 -0.52
C LEU A 554 -7.29 13.87 0.12
N ALA A 555 -6.01 13.89 -0.26
CA ALA A 555 -4.98 13.07 0.38
C ALA A 555 -4.88 13.38 1.88
N ARG A 556 -5.11 14.64 2.28
CA ARG A 556 -5.15 15.05 3.69
C ARG A 556 -6.31 14.42 4.45
N ILE A 557 -7.50 14.30 3.86
CA ILE A 557 -8.65 13.61 4.50
C ILE A 557 -8.27 12.16 4.82
N GLN A 558 -7.73 11.44 3.83
CA GLN A 558 -7.32 10.04 3.98
C GLN A 558 -6.19 9.89 5.01
N GLY A 559 -5.21 10.80 4.95
CA GLY A 559 -4.09 10.88 5.89
C GLY A 559 -4.53 11.12 7.32
N ASP A 560 -5.44 12.07 7.56
CA ASP A 560 -5.93 12.38 8.91
C ASP A 560 -6.72 11.21 9.51
N VAL A 561 -7.56 10.50 8.72
CA VAL A 561 -8.23 9.28 9.18
C VAL A 561 -7.20 8.22 9.61
N LEU A 562 -6.18 7.99 8.77
CA LEU A 562 -5.14 6.99 9.03
C LEU A 562 -4.25 7.36 10.22
N ASP A 563 -3.89 8.64 10.34
CA ASP A 563 -3.05 9.18 11.41
C ASP A 563 -3.71 8.99 12.78
N ILE A 564 -5.02 9.25 12.88
CA ILE A 564 -5.79 9.06 14.12
C ILE A 564 -5.77 7.58 14.54
N VAL A 565 -6.09 6.67 13.63
CA VAL A 565 -6.18 5.24 13.98
C VAL A 565 -4.83 4.57 14.20
N ARG A 566 -3.74 5.16 13.68
CA ARG A 566 -2.37 4.70 13.94
C ARG A 566 -1.77 5.34 15.20
N GLY A 567 -2.30 6.48 15.66
CA GLY A 567 -1.71 7.21 16.77
C GLY A 567 -0.52 8.08 16.37
N VAL A 568 -0.50 8.58 15.14
CA VAL A 568 0.62 9.38 14.64
C VAL A 568 0.75 10.64 15.48
N GLY A 569 1.94 10.84 16.05
CA GLY A 569 2.25 11.99 16.89
C GLY A 569 2.39 11.68 18.39
N LYS A 570 2.07 10.45 18.86
CA LYS A 570 2.21 10.12 20.29
C LYS A 570 3.60 10.40 20.86
N ASP A 571 4.64 10.11 20.08
CA ASP A 571 6.04 10.19 20.54
C ASP A 571 6.62 11.59 20.37
N ARG A 572 5.82 12.55 19.89
CA ARG A 572 6.27 13.94 19.73
C ARG A 572 6.33 14.64 21.08
N PRO A 573 7.25 15.60 21.26
CA PRO A 573 7.27 16.44 22.45
C PRO A 573 5.91 17.11 22.69
N PHE A 574 5.48 17.13 23.95
CA PHE A 574 4.22 17.74 24.37
C PHE A 574 2.96 17.12 23.74
N ALA A 575 3.05 15.89 23.22
CA ALA A 575 1.89 15.21 22.69
C ALA A 575 0.87 14.88 23.79
N ARG A 576 -0.39 15.25 23.56
CA ARG A 576 -1.54 14.85 24.35
C ARG A 576 -2.61 14.27 23.44
N ASN A 577 -3.30 13.23 23.90
CA ASN A 577 -4.43 12.68 23.17
C ASN A 577 -5.68 13.55 23.44
N ALA A 578 -6.19 14.22 22.40
CA ALA A 578 -7.41 15.00 22.46
C ALA A 578 -8.67 14.15 22.23
N LEU A 579 -8.51 12.87 21.90
CA LEU A 579 -9.62 11.94 21.78
C LEU A 579 -10.05 11.48 23.18
N THR A 580 -11.34 11.63 23.51
CA THR A 580 -11.89 11.14 24.77
C THR A 580 -11.87 9.61 24.81
N GLU A 581 -11.84 9.01 26.02
CA GLU A 581 -11.88 7.55 26.18
C GLU A 581 -13.11 6.92 25.49
N ASP A 582 -14.22 7.65 25.46
CA ASP A 582 -15.45 7.24 24.78
C ASP A 582 -15.30 7.06 23.26
N ASN A 583 -14.35 7.78 22.66
CA ASN A 583 -14.12 7.79 21.22
C ASN A 583 -13.05 6.78 20.79
N LEU A 584 -12.42 6.03 21.71
CA LEU A 584 -11.42 4.99 21.40
C LEU A 584 -11.99 3.81 20.60
N SER A 585 -13.32 3.64 20.57
CA SER A 585 -13.96 2.66 19.68
C SER A 585 -13.67 2.93 18.19
N LEU A 586 -13.26 4.15 17.82
CA LEU A 586 -12.84 4.52 16.46
C LEU A 586 -11.59 3.78 15.99
N CYS A 587 -10.79 3.26 16.91
CA CYS A 587 -9.50 2.66 16.61
C CYS A 587 -9.59 1.34 15.84
N HIS A 588 -10.76 0.70 15.88
CA HIS A 588 -10.97 -0.65 15.34
C HIS A 588 -11.95 -0.70 14.16
N ILE A 589 -12.24 0.45 13.55
CA ILE A 589 -13.22 0.53 12.46
C ILE A 589 -12.59 0.96 11.13
N VAL A 590 -11.32 1.40 11.09
CA VAL A 590 -10.70 1.85 9.83
C VAL A 590 -9.87 0.74 9.21
N LYS A 591 -10.18 0.45 7.94
CA LYS A 591 -9.40 -0.42 7.06
C LYS A 591 -8.37 0.40 6.28
N PHE A 592 -7.22 -0.19 6.00
CA PHE A 592 -6.20 0.42 5.15
C PHE A 592 -5.39 -0.67 4.44
N GLN A 593 -4.61 -0.30 3.44
CA GLN A 593 -3.73 -1.24 2.76
C GLN A 593 -2.47 -1.44 3.61
N SER A 594 -2.26 -2.67 4.11
CA SER A 594 -1.06 -2.98 4.87
C SER A 594 0.07 -3.33 3.89
N VAL A 595 0.98 -2.37 3.72
CA VAL A 595 2.22 -2.57 2.97
C VAL A 595 3.15 -3.42 3.82
N GLY A 596 3.74 -4.47 3.25
CA GLY A 596 4.65 -5.35 3.99
C GLY A 596 3.99 -6.48 4.76
N TRP A 597 2.67 -6.66 4.63
CA TRP A 597 1.90 -7.66 5.37
C TRP A 597 0.97 -8.44 4.45
N ARG A 598 0.86 -9.75 4.69
CA ARG A 598 0.02 -10.69 3.92
C ARG A 598 -0.98 -11.39 4.82
N ASN A 599 -2.23 -11.45 4.35
CA ASN A 599 -3.27 -12.28 4.96
C ASN A 599 -3.08 -13.72 4.48
N ILE A 600 -2.57 -14.58 5.37
CA ILE A 600 -2.52 -16.02 5.11
C ILE A 600 -3.80 -16.65 5.63
N THR A 601 -4.49 -17.40 4.77
CA THR A 601 -5.68 -18.14 5.20
C THR A 601 -5.23 -19.31 6.07
N LEU A 602 -5.58 -19.30 7.35
CA LEU A 602 -5.20 -20.36 8.29
C LEU A 602 -5.68 -21.74 7.82
N LEU A 603 -6.81 -21.78 7.10
CA LEU A 603 -7.34 -22.99 6.49
C LEU A 603 -6.26 -23.70 5.67
N TRP A 604 -5.68 -23.03 4.66
CA TRP A 604 -4.66 -23.64 3.79
C TRP A 604 -3.39 -23.99 4.55
N LEU A 605 -2.99 -23.15 5.51
CA LEU A 605 -1.80 -23.37 6.33
C LEU A 605 -1.93 -24.61 7.21
N VAL A 606 -3.15 -25.00 7.61
CA VAL A 606 -3.41 -26.19 8.43
C VAL A 606 -3.79 -27.39 7.57
N THR A 607 -4.67 -27.22 6.57
CA THR A 607 -5.24 -28.34 5.79
C THR A 607 -4.20 -28.98 4.88
N LEU A 608 -3.30 -28.21 4.26
CA LEU A 608 -2.27 -28.79 3.39
C LEU A 608 -1.31 -29.70 4.16
N PRO A 609 -0.68 -29.26 5.28
CA PRO A 609 0.19 -30.12 6.06
C PRO A 609 -0.55 -31.30 6.71
N THR A 610 -1.76 -31.10 7.23
CA THR A 610 -2.53 -32.20 7.83
C THR A 610 -2.95 -33.22 6.79
N PHE A 611 -3.43 -32.81 5.61
CA PHE A 611 -3.75 -33.72 4.52
C PHE A 611 -2.51 -34.48 4.05
N SER A 612 -1.37 -33.80 3.90
CA SER A 612 -0.11 -34.44 3.54
C SER A 612 0.36 -35.43 4.62
N PHE A 613 0.17 -35.11 5.90
CA PHE A 613 0.49 -36.01 7.01
C PHE A 613 -0.45 -37.22 7.06
N VAL A 614 -1.75 -37.03 6.85
CA VAL A 614 -2.73 -38.12 6.80
C VAL A 614 -2.42 -39.06 5.65
N LEU A 615 -2.13 -38.53 4.45
CA LEU A 615 -1.67 -39.35 3.33
C LEU A 615 -0.39 -40.12 3.69
N TRP A 616 0.57 -39.49 4.37
CA TRP A 616 1.78 -40.16 4.84
C TRP A 616 1.48 -41.28 5.85
N VAL A 617 0.62 -41.07 6.84
CA VAL A 617 0.23 -42.10 7.83
C VAL A 617 -0.53 -43.25 7.15
N LEU A 618 -1.43 -42.95 6.22
CA LEU A 618 -2.17 -43.97 5.46
C LEU A 618 -1.24 -44.83 4.57
N THR A 619 -0.07 -44.32 4.20
CA THR A 619 0.95 -45.12 3.49
C THR A 619 1.80 -46.00 4.40
N ILE A 620 1.71 -45.86 5.73
CA ILE A 620 2.38 -46.78 6.67
C ILE A 620 1.52 -48.03 6.76
N GLU A 621 1.76 -49.00 5.89
CA GLU A 621 1.24 -50.36 6.10
C GLU A 621 1.78 -50.90 7.43
N VAL A 622 0.87 -51.34 8.29
CA VAL A 622 1.19 -52.20 9.42
C VAL A 622 1.59 -53.54 8.81
N GLY A 623 2.89 -53.71 8.56
CA GLY A 623 3.47 -54.95 8.10
C GLY A 623 3.01 -56.06 9.04
N ASN A 624 2.07 -56.88 8.56
CA ASN A 624 1.49 -57.93 9.35
C ASN A 624 2.62 -58.94 9.61
N PRO A 625 3.05 -59.15 10.87
CA PRO A 625 4.12 -60.06 11.18
C PRO A 625 3.57 -61.49 11.16
N THR A 626 3.02 -61.92 10.02
CA THR A 626 2.77 -63.34 9.79
C THR A 626 4.12 -63.94 9.43
N GLY A 627 4.87 -64.29 10.48
CA GLY A 627 6.03 -65.14 10.40
C GLY A 627 5.67 -66.41 9.65
N GLU A 628 6.23 -66.53 8.46
CA GLU A 628 6.20 -67.71 7.62
C GLU A 628 7.00 -68.82 8.35
N ARG A 629 6.32 -69.55 9.24
CA ARG A 629 6.78 -70.90 9.60
C ARG A 629 6.56 -71.77 8.38
N GLN A 630 7.64 -72.14 7.71
CA GLN A 630 7.67 -73.29 6.81
C GLN A 630 7.04 -74.50 7.52
N GLN A 631 5.84 -74.89 7.10
CA GLN A 631 5.33 -76.23 7.36
C GLN A 631 5.17 -76.98 6.05
N VAL A 632 5.72 -78.18 6.11
CA VAL A 632 5.76 -79.25 5.12
C VAL A 632 4.36 -79.65 4.67
N HIS A 633 4.26 -79.97 3.38
CA HIS A 633 3.15 -80.58 2.63
C HIS A 633 2.02 -81.28 3.42
N GLN A 634 0.77 -80.92 3.08
CA GLN A 634 -0.32 -81.86 2.75
C GLN A 634 -1.47 -81.13 2.00
N PRO A 635 -2.33 -81.84 1.21
CA PRO A 635 -3.26 -81.24 0.26
C PRO A 635 -4.73 -81.10 0.74
N GLU A 636 -5.40 -80.11 0.12
CA GLU A 636 -6.84 -79.88 -0.13
C GLU A 636 -7.88 -79.75 1.01
N GLU A 637 -8.50 -78.56 1.12
CA GLU A 637 -9.96 -78.31 1.00
C GLU A 637 -10.27 -76.78 1.00
N PRO A 638 -11.35 -76.30 0.33
CA PRO A 638 -11.66 -74.86 0.26
C PRO A 638 -12.70 -74.45 1.31
N SER A 639 -12.46 -73.36 2.04
CA SER A 639 -13.49 -72.70 2.85
C SER A 639 -13.40 -71.16 2.78
N ALA A 640 -14.57 -70.57 2.98
CA ALA A 640 -15.03 -69.27 2.51
C ALA A 640 -14.32 -68.03 3.13
N GLU A 641 -14.13 -67.00 2.28
CA GLU A 641 -13.72 -65.65 2.67
C GLU A 641 -14.84 -64.91 3.44
N SER A 642 -14.48 -64.31 4.58
CA SER A 642 -15.30 -63.33 5.31
C SER A 642 -14.70 -61.91 5.22
N PRO A 643 -15.51 -60.83 5.23
CA PRO A 643 -15.02 -59.47 5.01
C PRO A 643 -14.82 -58.72 6.35
N GLU A 644 -13.73 -58.96 7.07
CA GLU A 644 -13.44 -58.21 8.32
C GLU A 644 -12.68 -56.88 8.12
N LYS A 645 -12.09 -56.64 6.94
CA LYS A 645 -11.21 -55.46 6.75
C LYS A 645 -11.93 -54.13 6.53
N ILE A 646 -13.24 -54.13 6.24
CA ILE A 646 -14.02 -52.90 5.95
C ILE A 646 -14.56 -52.24 7.23
N VAL A 647 -14.66 -52.96 8.35
CA VAL A 647 -15.29 -52.45 9.58
C VAL A 647 -14.37 -51.51 10.38
N LEU A 648 -13.04 -51.66 10.28
CA LEU A 648 -12.09 -50.82 11.03
C LEU A 648 -11.98 -49.38 10.48
N LEU A 649 -12.15 -49.21 9.17
CA LEU A 649 -12.05 -47.90 8.48
C LEU A 649 -13.25 -46.99 8.77
N ILE A 650 -14.44 -47.56 8.97
CA ILE A 650 -15.66 -46.81 9.32
C ILE A 650 -15.65 -46.38 10.79
N TRP A 651 -14.98 -47.13 11.68
CA TRP A 651 -14.89 -46.80 13.11
C TRP A 651 -13.95 -45.63 13.42
N LEU A 652 -12.85 -45.48 12.66
CA LEU A 652 -11.91 -44.36 12.82
C LEU A 652 -12.50 -43.01 12.38
N PHE A 653 -13.34 -42.99 11.34
CA PHE A 653 -14.01 -41.76 10.89
C PHE A 653 -15.12 -41.28 11.85
N LYS A 654 -15.69 -42.18 12.66
CA LYS A 654 -16.78 -41.82 13.58
C LYS A 654 -16.32 -41.24 14.92
N ASN A 655 -15.04 -41.40 15.29
CA ASN A 655 -14.55 -41.07 16.64
C ASN A 655 -13.51 -39.94 16.72
N VAL A 656 -13.17 -39.27 15.62
CA VAL A 656 -12.36 -38.04 15.66
C VAL A 656 -13.26 -36.85 16.02
N HIS A 657 -13.55 -36.70 17.31
CA HIS A 657 -13.96 -35.41 17.87
C HIS A 657 -12.69 -34.66 18.27
N VAL A 658 -12.36 -33.62 17.50
CA VAL A 658 -11.30 -32.67 17.83
C VAL A 658 -11.79 -31.81 18.99
N PRO A 659 -11.19 -31.88 20.19
CA PRO A 659 -11.54 -30.99 21.28
C PRO A 659 -11.04 -29.58 20.92
N PHE A 660 -11.95 -28.62 20.89
CA PHE A 660 -11.62 -27.19 20.79
C PHE A 660 -10.73 -26.79 21.98
N ALA A 661 -9.47 -26.44 21.69
CA ALA A 661 -8.53 -25.85 22.63
C ALA A 661 -8.76 -24.32 22.76
N PRO A 662 -8.22 -23.67 23.81
CA PRO A 662 -8.85 -22.53 24.47
C PRO A 662 -8.59 -21.19 23.77
N ARG A 663 -9.43 -20.20 24.14
CA ARG A 663 -9.36 -18.79 23.73
C ARG A 663 -7.92 -18.26 23.73
N PHE A 664 -7.38 -18.00 22.54
CA PHE A 664 -6.25 -17.09 22.40
C PHE A 664 -6.70 -15.66 22.73
N ARG A 665 -5.96 -15.03 23.63
CA ARG A 665 -6.10 -13.61 23.99
C ARG A 665 -5.65 -12.78 22.79
N LYS A 666 -6.51 -11.87 22.32
CA LYS A 666 -6.17 -10.91 21.26
C LYS A 666 -4.96 -10.09 21.70
N ILE A 667 -3.97 -9.98 20.82
CA ILE A 667 -2.99 -8.88 20.80
C ILE A 667 -3.63 -7.74 20.03
#